data_AF-A0AAU5ZDM2-F1
#
_entry.id   AF-A0AAU5ZDM2-F1
#
_cell.length_a   1.000
_cell.length_b   1.000
_cell.length_c   1.000
_cell.angle_alpha   90.00
_cell.angle_beta   90.00
_cell.angle_gamma   90.00
#
_symmetry.space_group_name_H-M   'P 1'
#
loop_
_entity.id
_entity.type
_entity.pdbx_description
1 polymer ?
#
loop_
_entity_poly.entity_id
_entity_poly.type
_entity_poly.pdbx_seq_one_letter_code
_entity_poly.pdbx_strand_id
1 'polypeptide(L)'
;MRNRLSSLFFAVVLVVCALTAGGPATSATVAANPATFGPFDPRIELDGHWGRDDDVAITVNSGSSVRFRFTGDHLGAWFDTASITNPAQLYVVIDSGDPVLVKVDADHKIFAENLDPTVAHTAEILVKDVDEYANRWTTPLQSGIVLEKIELAPAAQLIPLPTTAEHRIEFYGDSITQGVMALCPELGSDCADGTKSYPHLVGEAFGADTNQVGFGKQGILQPGHGNVGTAAESFGWDLAGFPAAPADPGIVVVNFGTNDASYTSAEFTPAYLAYLSKIRAADPQSLIVALRPFNGTHAADIKAALAAAQDRKIVYVDTTGWLGPDDFNGSTHPNVKGHQVAAAKLTAVLEHLTGWRSTHPGDTAAAKLSPHATADATCSDTTLTMTFNGPVRLGVRGRLQIHRAGGEVVDTIDLADLTSYQRFIGGARSDFGELHTWTYQPVVVDGRTISIHPHERLAPGQAYYVTVDPGFVVGNPGIGNWRFRTKQDPRTDSRLKVGPGGDFCTVQGAIDFVAEGHKARIDVAPGFYRELVYVPRTKPGITIVGAGAGRTLIGYPNNNLLNGDYAMANVPIEQAYCPRRVLDQPDRFNCWRSAMGVDADDFTLADVTVQNLTPYRGSQAEAFRGNGNRIVLARVRILGYQDSLRLQGQAFVTGSYVEGDVDFVWGTGGVFVQDSELKALHEGYYNQVRNSDNGPGNVFVRVRLTRGPEAPDDSVFLGRVELSRFPTSQVVFIDSAMDSHVKKTGWQITSPNDCAAAGQVRFWEYHSTDLAGRPLDTSARLACSRQLSDDEAAQLRDPSAVFGGWHPVVPRPER
;
A
#
# COMPACT_ATOMS: atom_id res chain seq x y z
N MET A 1 2.01 -25.02 -3.40
CA MET A 1 3.00 -25.47 -4.40
C MET A 1 4.36 -25.57 -3.72
N ARG A 2 5.00 -26.75 -3.75
CA ARG A 2 6.30 -27.01 -3.11
C ARG A 2 7.26 -27.54 -4.18
N ASN A 3 8.50 -27.08 -4.10
CA ASN A 3 9.68 -27.40 -4.92
C ASN A 3 9.81 -26.60 -6.21
N ARG A 4 10.80 -25.68 -6.22
CA ARG A 4 11.83 -25.63 -7.25
C ARG A 4 13.15 -25.14 -6.63
N LEU A 5 14.01 -26.12 -6.33
CA LEU A 5 15.45 -25.95 -6.21
C LEU A 5 16.03 -25.85 -7.61
N SER A 6 16.77 -24.78 -7.92
CA SER A 6 17.84 -24.79 -8.93
C SER A 6 18.82 -23.64 -8.64
N SER A 7 19.99 -24.02 -8.14
CA SER A 7 21.16 -23.16 -7.92
C SER A 7 21.79 -22.79 -9.27
N LEU A 8 22.01 -21.50 -9.55
CA LEU A 8 22.83 -21.05 -10.68
C LEU A 8 24.27 -20.81 -10.21
N PHE A 9 25.19 -21.69 -10.62
CA PHE A 9 26.63 -21.47 -10.54
C PHE A 9 27.09 -20.73 -11.82
N PHE A 10 27.68 -19.54 -11.67
CA PHE A 10 28.40 -18.87 -12.75
C PHE A 10 29.77 -19.51 -12.93
N ALA A 11 30.02 -20.13 -14.09
CA ALA A 11 31.36 -20.48 -14.55
C ALA A 11 31.85 -19.42 -15.54
N VAL A 12 32.88 -18.67 -15.16
CA VAL A 12 33.58 -17.72 -16.04
C VAL A 12 34.52 -18.52 -16.94
N VAL A 13 34.23 -18.57 -18.24
CA VAL A 13 35.17 -19.06 -19.25
C VAL A 13 35.81 -17.85 -19.95
N LEU A 14 37.10 -17.67 -19.71
CA LEU A 14 37.98 -16.74 -20.43
C LEU A 14 38.30 -17.35 -21.82
N VAL A 15 37.75 -16.77 -22.89
CA VAL A 15 38.16 -17.07 -24.26
C VAL A 15 39.02 -15.92 -24.78
N VAL A 16 40.29 -16.22 -25.05
CA VAL A 16 41.23 -15.37 -25.78
C VAL A 16 40.95 -15.55 -27.27
N CYS A 17 40.49 -14.51 -27.96
CA CYS A 17 40.34 -14.52 -29.42
C CYS A 17 41.40 -13.65 -30.10
N ALA A 18 42.12 -14.27 -31.02
CA ALA A 18 43.08 -13.67 -31.92
C ALA A 18 42.41 -12.77 -32.97
N LEU A 19 43.07 -11.66 -33.29
CA LEU A 19 42.67 -10.68 -34.30
C LEU A 19 42.78 -11.25 -35.72
N THR A 20 41.67 -11.25 -36.46
CA THR A 20 41.68 -11.23 -37.93
C THR A 20 40.66 -10.21 -38.43
N ALA A 21 41.14 -9.26 -39.24
CA ALA A 21 40.34 -8.19 -39.83
C ALA A 21 39.48 -8.72 -41.00
N GLY A 22 38.22 -8.27 -41.08
CA GLY A 22 37.37 -8.50 -42.25
C GLY A 22 35.95 -7.92 -42.14
N GLY A 23 35.69 -6.85 -42.89
CA GLY A 23 34.35 -6.43 -43.36
C GLY A 23 33.51 -5.56 -42.42
N PRO A 24 32.79 -4.53 -42.93
CA PRO A 24 31.85 -3.77 -42.12
C PRO A 24 30.62 -4.66 -41.86
N ALA A 25 30.52 -5.21 -40.65
CA ALA A 25 29.30 -5.84 -40.18
C ALA A 25 28.22 -4.76 -40.06
N THR A 26 27.14 -4.91 -40.82
CA THR A 26 25.86 -4.29 -40.49
C THR A 26 25.51 -4.75 -39.09
N SER A 27 25.54 -3.83 -38.13
CA SER A 27 25.10 -4.08 -36.76
C SER A 27 23.63 -4.45 -36.82
N ALA A 28 23.32 -5.75 -36.74
CA ALA A 28 21.99 -6.19 -36.37
C ALA A 28 21.74 -5.61 -34.97
N THR A 29 20.88 -4.60 -34.88
CA THR A 29 20.35 -4.13 -33.61
C THR A 29 19.66 -5.32 -32.97
N VAL A 30 20.30 -5.91 -31.95
CA VAL A 30 19.63 -6.86 -31.05
C VAL A 30 18.42 -6.11 -30.52
N ALA A 31 17.21 -6.61 -30.82
CA ALA A 31 16.00 -6.04 -30.27
C ALA A 31 16.15 -6.03 -28.75
N ALA A 32 16.07 -4.84 -28.14
CA ALA A 32 16.17 -4.73 -26.70
C ALA A 32 15.02 -5.54 -26.06
N ASN A 33 15.30 -6.21 -24.95
CA ASN A 33 14.27 -6.98 -24.24
C ASN A 33 13.14 -6.04 -23.80
N PRO A 34 11.88 -6.51 -23.82
CA PRO A 34 10.76 -5.72 -23.33
C PRO A 34 10.93 -5.40 -21.83
N ALA A 35 10.38 -4.25 -21.41
CA ALA A 35 10.33 -3.91 -19.99
C ALA A 35 9.20 -4.72 -19.33
N THR A 36 9.46 -5.31 -18.17
CA THR A 36 8.44 -6.09 -17.43
C THR A 36 8.33 -5.64 -15.98
N PHE A 37 7.11 -5.65 -15.47
CA PHE A 37 6.77 -5.20 -14.13
C PHE A 37 5.86 -6.23 -13.47
N GLY A 38 6.21 -6.68 -12.25
CA GLY A 38 5.34 -7.58 -11.49
C GLY A 38 4.05 -6.88 -11.05
N PRO A 39 2.98 -7.63 -10.73
CA PRO A 39 1.66 -7.08 -10.44
C PRO A 39 1.59 -6.23 -9.17
N PHE A 40 2.59 -6.34 -8.28
CA PHE A 40 2.68 -5.56 -7.04
C PHE A 40 3.60 -4.34 -7.14
N ASP A 41 4.01 -3.95 -8.36
CA ASP A 41 4.64 -2.64 -8.56
C ASP A 41 3.72 -1.54 -8.04
N PRO A 42 4.20 -0.59 -7.21
CA PRO A 42 3.35 0.43 -6.58
C PRO A 42 2.67 1.40 -7.55
N ARG A 43 3.04 1.35 -8.84
CA ARG A 43 2.41 2.14 -9.91
C ARG A 43 1.26 1.39 -10.58
N ILE A 44 1.05 0.12 -10.23
CA ILE A 44 -0.09 -0.70 -10.62
C ILE A 44 -1.07 -0.75 -9.45
N GLU A 45 -2.31 -0.43 -9.75
CA GLU A 45 -3.43 -0.57 -8.82
C GLU A 45 -4.21 -1.85 -9.15
N LEU A 46 -4.43 -2.66 -8.12
CA LEU A 46 -5.28 -3.85 -8.18
C LEU A 46 -6.57 -3.51 -7.43
N ASP A 47 -7.68 -3.41 -8.15
CA ASP A 47 -9.01 -3.19 -7.59
C ASP A 47 -9.84 -4.49 -7.68
N GLY A 48 -10.67 -4.74 -6.68
CA GLY A 48 -11.30 -6.05 -6.48
C GLY A 48 -10.51 -6.99 -5.56
N HIS A 49 -10.98 -8.24 -5.48
CA HIS A 49 -10.33 -9.31 -4.71
C HIS A 49 -9.18 -9.94 -5.50
N TRP A 50 -7.96 -9.69 -5.04
CA TRP A 50 -6.72 -10.20 -5.63
C TRP A 50 -5.86 -10.89 -4.56
N GLY A 51 -5.80 -12.21 -4.65
CA GLY A 51 -4.88 -13.03 -3.87
C GLY A 51 -3.44 -12.71 -4.24
N ARG A 52 -2.58 -12.56 -3.24
CA ARG A 52 -1.14 -12.28 -3.43
C ARG A 52 -0.30 -13.52 -3.15
N ASP A 53 0.39 -14.05 -4.15
CA ASP A 53 1.33 -15.17 -4.01
C ASP A 53 2.70 -14.80 -4.59
N ASP A 54 3.68 -14.56 -3.72
CA ASP A 54 5.05 -14.10 -4.01
C ASP A 54 5.18 -13.09 -5.17
N ASP A 55 5.20 -13.56 -6.42
CA ASP A 55 5.38 -12.77 -7.65
C ASP A 55 4.13 -12.71 -8.57
N VAL A 56 3.00 -13.29 -8.18
CA VAL A 56 1.76 -13.35 -8.99
C VAL A 56 0.54 -12.82 -8.23
N ALA A 57 -0.35 -12.16 -8.97
CA ALA A 57 -1.66 -11.73 -8.49
C ALA A 57 -2.75 -12.63 -9.06
N ILE A 58 -3.62 -13.15 -8.19
CA ILE A 58 -4.63 -14.16 -8.55
C ILE A 58 -6.02 -13.60 -8.29
N THR A 59 -6.92 -13.69 -9.28
CA THR A 59 -8.34 -13.39 -9.04
C THR A 59 -9.25 -14.41 -9.71
N VAL A 60 -10.39 -14.64 -9.04
CA VAL A 60 -11.46 -15.56 -9.45
C VAL A 60 -12.80 -14.83 -9.53
N ASN A 61 -12.78 -13.49 -9.34
CA ASN A 61 -13.94 -12.63 -9.20
C ASN A 61 -14.07 -11.71 -10.42
N SER A 62 -15.24 -11.78 -11.07
CA SER A 62 -15.66 -10.85 -12.11
C SER A 62 -15.77 -9.42 -11.54
N GLY A 63 -15.47 -8.40 -12.34
CA GLY A 63 -15.45 -7.00 -11.91
C GLY A 63 -14.12 -6.53 -11.30
N SER A 64 -13.21 -7.43 -10.93
CA SER A 64 -11.85 -7.06 -10.52
C SER A 64 -11.10 -6.36 -11.68
N SER A 65 -10.16 -5.47 -11.38
CA SER A 65 -9.41 -4.76 -12.41
C SER A 65 -7.95 -4.50 -12.05
N VAL A 66 -7.15 -4.23 -13.08
CA VAL A 66 -5.76 -3.77 -12.97
C VAL A 66 -5.66 -2.42 -13.68
N ARG A 67 -5.25 -1.37 -12.98
CA ARG A 67 -5.14 0.00 -13.50
C ARG A 67 -3.71 0.51 -13.39
N PHE A 68 -3.19 1.11 -14.45
CA PHE A 68 -1.86 1.73 -14.42
C PHE A 68 -1.68 2.74 -15.56
N ARG A 69 -0.57 3.48 -15.50
CA ARG A 69 -0.12 4.38 -16.55
C ARG A 69 1.25 3.98 -17.05
N PHE A 70 1.53 4.22 -18.32
CA PHE A 70 2.77 3.78 -18.94
C PHE A 70 3.21 4.68 -20.10
N THR A 71 4.50 4.63 -20.45
CA THR A 71 5.04 5.19 -21.70
C THR A 71 5.27 4.10 -22.74
N GLY A 72 5.52 4.49 -23.99
CA GLY A 72 5.88 3.56 -25.07
C GLY A 72 4.69 3.15 -25.93
N ASP A 73 4.97 2.36 -26.96
CA ASP A 73 4.05 2.04 -28.05
C ASP A 73 3.40 0.65 -27.94
N HIS A 74 3.74 -0.12 -26.89
CA HIS A 74 3.36 -1.52 -26.69
C HIS A 74 2.82 -1.78 -25.29
N LEU A 75 1.77 -2.58 -25.21
CA LEU A 75 1.27 -3.16 -23.97
C LEU A 75 0.93 -4.64 -24.15
N GLY A 76 1.47 -5.47 -23.26
CA GLY A 76 1.09 -6.86 -23.08
C GLY A 76 1.09 -7.29 -21.62
N ALA A 77 0.80 -8.56 -21.37
CA ALA A 77 0.89 -9.18 -20.06
C ALA A 77 1.24 -10.67 -20.16
N TRP A 78 1.78 -11.18 -19.05
CA TRP A 78 2.13 -12.57 -18.84
C TRP A 78 1.22 -13.19 -17.77
N PHE A 79 0.73 -14.39 -18.04
CA PHE A 79 -0.20 -15.15 -17.20
C PHE A 79 0.31 -16.58 -17.02
N ASP A 80 0.02 -17.20 -15.88
CA ASP A 80 0.12 -18.66 -15.73
C ASP A 80 -1.19 -19.30 -16.22
N THR A 81 -1.15 -19.90 -17.42
CA THR A 81 -2.30 -20.61 -17.98
C THR A 81 -2.18 -22.13 -17.90
N ALA A 82 -1.13 -22.66 -17.25
CA ALA A 82 -0.78 -24.08 -17.33
C ALA A 82 -1.88 -25.04 -16.85
N SER A 83 -2.71 -24.60 -15.90
CA SER A 83 -3.85 -25.38 -15.38
C SER A 83 -5.21 -24.88 -15.86
N ILE A 84 -5.25 -23.76 -16.60
CA ILE A 84 -6.49 -23.12 -17.05
C ILE A 84 -7.07 -23.88 -18.24
N THR A 85 -8.25 -24.49 -18.05
CA THR A 85 -8.99 -25.18 -19.11
C THR A 85 -10.16 -24.36 -19.64
N ASN A 86 -10.66 -23.41 -18.84
CA ASN A 86 -11.74 -22.49 -19.20
C ASN A 86 -11.23 -21.05 -19.01
N PRO A 87 -10.65 -20.46 -20.06
CA PRO A 87 -10.06 -19.12 -20.01
C PRO A 87 -11.02 -18.05 -19.50
N ALA A 88 -10.54 -17.21 -18.58
CA ALA A 88 -11.22 -15.99 -18.21
C ALA A 88 -11.28 -15.00 -19.39
N GLN A 89 -12.24 -14.08 -19.33
CA GLN A 89 -12.38 -13.02 -20.32
C GLN A 89 -12.08 -11.66 -19.69
N LEU A 90 -11.31 -10.84 -20.41
CA LEU A 90 -10.89 -9.51 -20.00
C LEU A 90 -11.45 -8.46 -20.95
N TYR A 91 -11.77 -7.29 -20.43
CA TYR A 91 -11.85 -6.07 -21.21
C TYR A 91 -10.58 -5.26 -21.00
N VAL A 92 -9.88 -4.92 -22.08
CA VAL A 92 -8.73 -4.02 -22.04
C VAL A 92 -9.14 -2.67 -22.61
N VAL A 93 -8.96 -1.62 -21.82
CA VAL A 93 -9.26 -0.23 -22.18
C VAL A 93 -7.97 0.57 -22.15
N ILE A 94 -7.63 1.22 -23.26
CA ILE A 94 -6.49 2.14 -23.38
C ILE A 94 -7.02 3.54 -23.63
N ASP A 95 -6.54 4.51 -22.84
CA ASP A 95 -6.87 5.94 -22.98
C ASP A 95 -8.37 6.27 -23.02
N SER A 96 -9.15 5.54 -22.22
CA SER A 96 -10.63 5.64 -22.19
C SER A 96 -11.30 5.32 -23.54
N GLY A 97 -10.63 4.59 -24.42
CA GLY A 97 -11.19 4.08 -25.67
C GLY A 97 -12.20 2.96 -25.46
N ASP A 98 -12.69 2.40 -26.57
CA ASP A 98 -13.64 1.29 -26.51
C ASP A 98 -12.98 0.03 -25.92
N PRO A 99 -13.66 -0.71 -25.03
CA PRO A 99 -13.13 -1.94 -24.46
C PRO A 99 -12.88 -3.02 -25.51
N VAL A 100 -11.68 -3.61 -25.48
CA VAL A 100 -11.32 -4.75 -26.33
C VAL A 100 -11.43 -6.05 -25.53
N LEU A 101 -12.22 -7.00 -26.02
CA LEU A 101 -12.38 -8.31 -25.39
C LEU A 101 -11.16 -9.19 -25.67
N VAL A 102 -10.55 -9.75 -24.61
CA VAL A 102 -9.41 -10.67 -24.69
C VAL A 102 -9.69 -11.92 -23.87
N LYS A 103 -9.46 -13.12 -24.44
CA LYS A 103 -9.50 -14.40 -23.70
C LYS A 103 -8.10 -14.75 -23.22
N VAL A 104 -7.95 -15.15 -21.95
CA VAL A 104 -6.67 -15.53 -21.32
C VAL A 104 -6.37 -17.01 -21.58
N ASP A 105 -6.14 -17.35 -22.85
CA ASP A 105 -5.94 -18.73 -23.32
C ASP A 105 -4.49 -19.05 -23.73
N ALA A 106 -3.55 -18.16 -23.39
CA ALA A 106 -2.12 -18.33 -23.58
C ALA A 106 -1.34 -17.53 -22.53
N ASP A 107 -0.13 -18.00 -22.19
CA ASP A 107 0.72 -17.36 -21.18
C ASP A 107 1.11 -15.92 -21.55
N HIS A 108 1.26 -15.60 -22.84
CA HIS A 108 1.62 -14.25 -23.30
C HIS A 108 0.49 -13.65 -24.13
N LYS A 109 0.08 -12.43 -23.77
CA LYS A 109 -0.93 -11.65 -24.48
C LYS A 109 -0.41 -10.27 -24.81
N ILE A 110 -0.52 -9.90 -26.08
CA ILE A 110 -0.33 -8.52 -26.55
C ILE A 110 -1.72 -7.87 -26.61
N PHE A 111 -1.87 -6.75 -25.93
CA PHE A 111 -3.13 -6.01 -25.86
C PHE A 111 -3.17 -4.83 -26.83
N ALA A 112 -2.04 -4.13 -27.00
CA ALA A 112 -1.95 -3.00 -27.90
C ALA A 112 -0.53 -2.85 -28.45
N GLU A 113 -0.44 -2.43 -29.71
CA GLU A 113 0.80 -2.10 -30.42
C GLU A 113 0.59 -0.81 -31.23
N ASN A 114 1.68 -0.12 -31.56
CA ASN A 114 1.68 1.14 -32.32
C ASN A 114 0.93 2.27 -31.59
N LEU A 115 0.95 2.28 -30.26
CA LEU A 115 0.55 3.45 -29.49
C LEU A 115 1.54 4.60 -29.73
N ASP A 116 1.16 5.83 -29.42
CA ASP A 116 2.02 7.00 -29.61
C ASP A 116 3.12 7.03 -28.54
N PRO A 117 4.39 6.68 -28.86
CA PRO A 117 5.43 6.54 -27.84
C PRO A 117 5.85 7.88 -27.23
N THR A 118 5.35 9.01 -27.75
CA THR A 118 5.67 10.36 -27.29
C THR A 118 4.75 10.85 -26.17
N VAL A 119 3.71 10.10 -25.82
CA VAL A 119 2.78 10.44 -24.74
C VAL A 119 2.66 9.32 -23.71
N ALA A 120 2.19 9.68 -22.53
CA ALA A 120 1.77 8.72 -21.52
C ALA A 120 0.38 8.15 -21.85
N HIS A 121 0.22 6.85 -21.64
CA HIS A 121 -1.02 6.10 -21.79
C HIS A 121 -1.60 5.69 -20.43
N THR A 122 -2.90 5.43 -20.41
CA THR A 122 -3.61 4.75 -19.31
C THR A 122 -4.09 3.39 -19.78
N ALA A 123 -3.98 2.38 -18.92
CA ALA A 123 -4.56 1.06 -19.14
C ALA A 123 -5.47 0.67 -17.98
N GLU A 124 -6.62 0.12 -18.31
CA GLU A 124 -7.52 -0.57 -17.39
C GLU A 124 -7.83 -1.95 -17.97
N ILE A 125 -7.44 -3.00 -17.25
CA ILE A 125 -7.69 -4.40 -17.60
C ILE A 125 -8.76 -4.91 -16.62
N LEU A 126 -10.01 -5.02 -17.08
CA LEU A 126 -11.14 -5.48 -16.27
C LEU A 126 -11.41 -6.96 -16.49
N VAL A 127 -11.71 -7.69 -15.42
CA VAL A 127 -12.19 -9.06 -15.49
C VAL A 127 -13.67 -9.02 -15.88
N LYS A 128 -13.97 -9.28 -17.15
CA LYS A 128 -15.34 -9.42 -17.63
C LYS A 128 -16.04 -10.56 -16.92
N ASP A 129 -15.46 -11.75 -16.99
CA ASP A 129 -15.99 -12.92 -16.29
C ASP A 129 -14.97 -14.05 -16.16
N VAL A 130 -15.22 -14.91 -15.17
CA VAL A 130 -14.53 -16.20 -14.93
C VAL A 130 -15.58 -17.31 -14.96
N ASP A 131 -15.27 -18.45 -15.58
CA ASP A 131 -16.23 -19.54 -15.76
C ASP A 131 -16.81 -20.02 -14.43
N GLU A 132 -18.13 -20.21 -14.39
CA GLU A 132 -18.79 -20.50 -13.12
C GLU A 132 -18.68 -21.96 -12.66
N TYR A 133 -18.48 -22.90 -13.58
CA TYR A 133 -18.56 -24.34 -13.31
C TYR A 133 -17.18 -24.96 -13.09
N ALA A 134 -16.18 -24.52 -13.86
CA ALA A 134 -14.81 -24.95 -13.72
C ALA A 134 -14.29 -24.63 -12.32
N ASN A 135 -13.37 -25.46 -11.81
CA ASN A 135 -12.75 -25.19 -10.52
C ASN A 135 -12.06 -23.81 -10.54
N ARG A 136 -12.56 -22.89 -9.72
CA ARG A 136 -12.01 -21.54 -9.55
C ARG A 136 -11.73 -21.20 -8.09
N TRP A 137 -11.89 -22.15 -7.18
CA TRP A 137 -11.72 -21.88 -5.74
C TRP A 137 -10.45 -22.49 -5.15
N THR A 138 -10.12 -23.72 -5.55
CA THR A 138 -8.98 -24.47 -5.00
C THR A 138 -7.86 -24.59 -6.02
N THR A 139 -6.61 -24.36 -5.62
CA THR A 139 -5.46 -24.48 -6.54
C THR A 139 -5.11 -25.96 -6.82
N PRO A 140 -4.69 -26.32 -8.06
CA PRO A 140 -4.60 -25.45 -9.23
C PRO A 140 -5.96 -25.10 -9.85
N LEU A 141 -6.10 -23.87 -10.34
CA LEU A 141 -7.34 -23.35 -10.93
C LEU A 141 -7.55 -23.88 -12.36
N GLN A 142 -8.79 -24.16 -12.71
CA GLN A 142 -9.23 -24.46 -14.09
C GLN A 142 -9.84 -23.24 -14.78
N SER A 143 -10.29 -22.24 -14.00
CA SER A 143 -10.70 -20.92 -14.47
C SER A 143 -10.31 -19.87 -13.43
N GLY A 144 -9.87 -18.71 -13.88
CA GLY A 144 -9.34 -17.63 -13.08
C GLY A 144 -8.24 -16.89 -13.84
N ILE A 145 -7.68 -15.86 -13.21
CA ILE A 145 -6.54 -15.11 -13.73
C ILE A 145 -5.40 -15.27 -12.75
N VAL A 146 -4.23 -15.65 -13.26
CA VAL A 146 -2.96 -15.66 -12.54
C VAL A 146 -2.02 -14.73 -13.31
N LEU A 147 -1.99 -13.45 -12.92
CA LEU A 147 -1.19 -12.41 -13.56
C LEU A 147 0.23 -12.45 -13.01
N GLU A 148 1.22 -12.66 -13.89
CA GLU A 148 2.63 -12.67 -13.52
C GLU A 148 3.30 -11.32 -13.76
N LYS A 149 3.07 -10.69 -14.92
CA LYS A 149 3.78 -9.45 -15.31
C LYS A 149 2.96 -8.61 -16.27
N ILE A 150 3.11 -7.29 -16.18
CA ILE A 150 2.82 -6.35 -17.26
C ILE A 150 4.08 -6.21 -18.12
N GLU A 151 3.89 -6.22 -19.43
CA GLU A 151 4.94 -6.06 -20.44
C GLU A 151 4.74 -4.75 -21.21
N LEU A 152 5.80 -3.96 -21.31
CA LEU A 152 5.83 -2.72 -22.08
C LEU A 152 6.96 -2.75 -23.12
N ALA A 153 6.97 -1.75 -24.02
CA ALA A 153 8.05 -1.55 -24.97
C ALA A 153 9.43 -1.46 -24.26
N PRO A 154 10.55 -1.77 -24.95
CA PRO A 154 11.87 -1.61 -24.36
C PRO A 154 12.10 -0.18 -23.85
N ALA A 155 12.64 -0.05 -22.63
CA ALA A 155 12.84 1.22 -21.91
C ALA A 155 11.58 2.01 -21.53
N ALA A 156 10.38 1.52 -21.86
CA ALA A 156 9.13 2.07 -21.32
C ALA A 156 9.07 1.92 -19.80
N GLN A 157 8.31 2.81 -19.17
CA GLN A 157 8.19 2.88 -17.72
C GLN A 157 6.73 2.95 -17.31
N LEU A 158 6.41 2.31 -16.19
CA LEU A 158 5.20 2.62 -15.45
C LEU A 158 5.32 4.01 -14.83
N ILE A 159 4.18 4.72 -14.83
CA ILE A 159 4.02 6.06 -14.28
C ILE A 159 3.09 5.96 -13.07
N PRO A 160 3.35 6.66 -11.95
CA PRO A 160 2.45 6.65 -10.81
C PRO A 160 0.99 6.93 -11.20
N LEU A 161 0.10 6.03 -10.80
CA LEU A 161 -1.34 6.26 -10.89
C LEU A 161 -1.75 7.17 -9.72
N PRO A 162 -2.42 8.30 -9.98
CA PRO A 162 -2.70 9.31 -8.95
C PRO A 162 -4.00 9.06 -8.19
N THR A 163 -4.70 7.95 -8.38
CA THR A 163 -6.07 7.74 -7.86
C THR A 163 -6.12 6.90 -6.60
N THR A 164 -6.95 7.34 -5.66
CA THR A 164 -7.50 6.57 -4.54
C THR A 164 -9.00 6.85 -4.50
N ALA A 165 -9.84 5.82 -4.39
CA ALA A 165 -11.27 6.04 -4.21
C ALA A 165 -11.56 6.61 -2.82
N GLU A 166 -12.46 7.59 -2.73
CA GLU A 166 -12.94 8.18 -1.45
C GLU A 166 -13.77 7.16 -0.65
N HIS A 167 -14.29 6.15 -1.34
CA HIS A 167 -15.25 5.19 -0.83
C HIS A 167 -14.89 3.78 -1.30
N ARG A 168 -15.19 2.81 -0.45
CA ARG A 168 -15.13 1.39 -0.78
C ARG A 168 -16.46 0.72 -0.47
N ILE A 169 -16.92 -0.14 -1.38
CA ILE A 169 -18.14 -0.94 -1.23
C ILE A 169 -17.82 -2.42 -1.47
N GLU A 170 -18.19 -3.26 -0.51
CA GLU A 170 -18.18 -4.72 -0.69
C GLU A 170 -19.56 -5.19 -1.17
N PHE A 171 -19.58 -6.10 -2.14
CA PHE A 171 -20.78 -6.79 -2.59
C PHE A 171 -20.59 -8.29 -2.45
N TYR A 172 -21.40 -8.91 -1.61
CA TYR A 172 -21.44 -10.36 -1.44
C TYR A 172 -22.76 -10.90 -1.97
N GLY A 173 -22.70 -11.83 -2.91
CA GLY A 173 -23.90 -12.48 -3.42
C GLY A 173 -23.62 -13.64 -4.35
N ASP A 174 -24.64 -13.99 -5.13
CA ASP A 174 -24.66 -15.19 -5.97
C ASP A 174 -24.37 -14.89 -7.45
N SER A 175 -24.92 -15.71 -8.36
CA SER A 175 -24.86 -15.53 -9.81
C SER A 175 -25.30 -14.14 -10.28
N ILE A 176 -26.23 -13.49 -9.58
CA ILE A 176 -26.71 -12.15 -9.91
C ILE A 176 -25.62 -11.12 -9.62
N THR A 177 -24.91 -11.29 -8.51
CA THR A 177 -23.77 -10.43 -8.16
C THR A 177 -22.59 -10.68 -9.08
N GLN A 178 -22.40 -11.90 -9.60
CA GLN A 178 -21.39 -12.20 -10.63
C GLN A 178 -21.71 -11.56 -12.00
N GLY A 179 -23.01 -11.41 -12.34
CA GLY A 179 -23.45 -10.99 -13.68
C GLY A 179 -23.69 -12.15 -14.65
N VAL A 180 -24.02 -13.34 -14.15
CA VAL A 180 -24.35 -14.52 -14.99
C VAL A 180 -25.58 -14.21 -15.85
N MET A 181 -25.51 -14.55 -17.13
CA MET A 181 -26.55 -14.30 -18.14
C MET A 181 -26.89 -12.81 -18.36
N ALA A 182 -26.04 -11.86 -17.94
CA ALA A 182 -26.31 -10.44 -18.12
C ALA A 182 -26.50 -10.06 -19.61
N LEU A 183 -25.73 -10.66 -20.52
CA LEU A 183 -25.72 -10.33 -21.95
C LEU A 183 -26.73 -11.14 -22.77
N CYS A 184 -26.91 -12.43 -22.45
CA CYS A 184 -27.79 -13.34 -23.19
C CYS A 184 -28.34 -14.48 -22.30
N PRO A 185 -29.42 -15.17 -22.73
CA PRO A 185 -30.07 -16.21 -21.95
C PRO A 185 -29.37 -17.58 -22.04
N GLU A 186 -28.04 -17.59 -22.03
CA GLU A 186 -27.21 -18.81 -22.00
C GLU A 186 -26.20 -18.71 -20.85
N LEU A 187 -25.84 -19.86 -20.28
CA LEU A 187 -24.82 -19.95 -19.23
C LEU A 187 -23.42 -19.93 -19.85
N GLY A 188 -22.44 -19.46 -19.08
CA GLY A 188 -21.04 -19.40 -19.48
C GLY A 188 -20.50 -17.99 -19.70
N SER A 189 -19.18 -17.90 -19.79
CA SER A 189 -18.46 -16.61 -19.76
C SER A 189 -18.72 -15.71 -20.96
N ASP A 190 -19.22 -16.23 -22.09
CA ASP A 190 -19.61 -15.40 -23.24
C ASP A 190 -20.86 -14.56 -22.93
N CYS A 191 -21.82 -15.08 -22.14
CA CYS A 191 -23.07 -14.39 -21.79
C CYS A 191 -23.07 -13.73 -20.40
N ALA A 192 -22.08 -14.04 -19.56
CA ALA A 192 -21.87 -13.41 -18.26
C ALA A 192 -20.96 -12.16 -18.38
N ASP A 193 -21.25 -11.13 -17.58
CA ASP A 193 -20.45 -9.90 -17.59
C ASP A 193 -20.58 -9.14 -16.25
N GLY A 194 -19.53 -9.21 -15.43
CA GLY A 194 -19.44 -8.49 -14.16
C GLY A 194 -19.45 -6.98 -14.34
N THR A 195 -18.89 -6.45 -15.44
CA THR A 195 -18.84 -5.01 -15.70
C THR A 195 -20.20 -4.40 -16.06
N LYS A 196 -21.20 -5.24 -16.32
CA LYS A 196 -22.61 -4.83 -16.54
C LYS A 196 -23.51 -5.14 -15.36
N SER A 197 -22.97 -5.76 -14.32
CA SER A 197 -23.72 -6.16 -13.14
C SER A 197 -23.94 -4.98 -12.18
N TYR A 198 -24.96 -5.09 -11.32
CA TYR A 198 -25.33 -3.98 -10.43
C TYR A 198 -24.23 -3.54 -9.45
N PRO A 199 -23.33 -4.42 -8.92
CA PRO A 199 -22.21 -4.01 -8.08
C PRO A 199 -21.28 -3.02 -8.79
N HIS A 200 -20.79 -3.39 -9.97
CA HIS A 200 -19.90 -2.56 -10.79
C HIS A 200 -20.52 -1.19 -11.08
N LEU A 201 -21.78 -1.18 -11.52
CA LEU A 201 -22.49 0.06 -11.87
C LEU A 201 -22.72 0.98 -10.66
N VAL A 202 -22.93 0.42 -9.46
CA VAL A 202 -23.04 1.21 -8.23
C VAL A 202 -21.66 1.76 -7.82
N GLY A 203 -20.60 0.97 -7.99
CA GLY A 203 -19.22 1.40 -7.81
C GLY A 203 -18.87 2.61 -8.67
N GLU A 204 -19.10 2.49 -9.99
CA GLU A 204 -18.92 3.58 -10.95
C GLU A 204 -19.74 4.81 -10.57
N ALA A 205 -21.01 4.62 -10.16
CA ALA A 205 -21.85 5.72 -9.74
C ALA A 205 -21.25 6.49 -8.56
N PHE A 206 -20.65 5.81 -7.58
CA PHE A 206 -20.00 6.47 -6.44
C PHE A 206 -18.52 6.81 -6.65
N GLY A 207 -17.93 6.44 -7.80
CA GLY A 207 -16.47 6.46 -7.97
C GLY A 207 -15.74 5.72 -6.85
N ALA A 208 -16.36 4.65 -6.36
CA ALA A 208 -15.88 3.85 -5.25
C ALA A 208 -15.06 2.66 -5.77
N ASP A 209 -14.05 2.26 -5.01
CA ASP A 209 -13.46 0.93 -5.20
C ASP A 209 -14.50 -0.11 -4.82
N THR A 210 -14.61 -1.17 -5.63
CA THR A 210 -15.63 -2.20 -5.40
C THR A 210 -15.05 -3.58 -5.42
N ASN A 211 -15.41 -4.33 -4.39
CA ASN A 211 -15.16 -5.75 -4.31
C ASN A 211 -16.46 -6.48 -4.65
N GLN A 212 -16.50 -7.08 -5.84
CA GLN A 212 -17.62 -7.85 -6.34
C GLN A 212 -17.36 -9.34 -6.12
N VAL A 213 -17.89 -9.88 -5.02
CA VAL A 213 -17.76 -11.29 -4.66
C VAL A 213 -19.07 -12.00 -4.97
N GLY A 214 -19.17 -12.51 -6.19
CA GLY A 214 -20.33 -13.19 -6.73
C GLY A 214 -20.00 -14.56 -7.27
N PHE A 215 -20.67 -15.61 -6.76
CA PHE A 215 -20.47 -16.98 -7.24
C PHE A 215 -21.80 -17.64 -7.63
N GLY A 216 -21.85 -18.17 -8.85
CA GLY A 216 -23.00 -18.93 -9.35
C GLY A 216 -23.46 -20.02 -8.38
N LYS A 217 -24.79 -20.15 -8.21
CA LYS A 217 -25.49 -21.07 -7.29
C LYS A 217 -25.22 -20.86 -5.78
N GLN A 218 -24.28 -20.02 -5.38
CA GLN A 218 -23.95 -19.85 -3.98
C GLN A 218 -25.13 -19.27 -3.18
N GLY A 219 -25.24 -19.69 -1.93
CA GLY A 219 -26.18 -19.16 -0.94
C GLY A 219 -25.56 -19.16 0.46
N ILE A 220 -26.39 -18.88 1.45
CA ILE A 220 -26.00 -18.89 2.87
C ILE A 220 -25.70 -20.31 3.34
N LEU A 221 -26.54 -21.26 2.95
CA LEU A 221 -26.41 -22.69 3.25
C LEU A 221 -26.02 -23.49 2.01
N GLN A 222 -26.25 -22.94 0.82
CA GLN A 222 -25.95 -23.58 -0.45
C GLN A 222 -24.50 -23.31 -0.90
N PRO A 223 -23.67 -24.34 -1.12
CA PRO A 223 -22.37 -24.17 -1.78
C PRO A 223 -22.51 -23.71 -3.23
N GLY A 224 -21.56 -22.89 -3.68
CA GLY A 224 -21.49 -22.36 -5.04
C GLY A 224 -20.91 -23.35 -6.06
N HIS A 225 -21.02 -22.98 -7.34
CA HIS A 225 -20.30 -23.66 -8.42
C HIS A 225 -18.80 -23.36 -8.40
N GLY A 226 -18.01 -24.16 -9.12
CA GLY A 226 -16.56 -23.96 -9.24
C GLY A 226 -15.76 -24.27 -7.97
N ASN A 227 -16.29 -25.21 -7.16
CA ASN A 227 -15.76 -25.62 -5.85
C ASN A 227 -15.82 -24.55 -4.74
N VAL A 228 -16.58 -23.48 -4.96
CA VAL A 228 -16.78 -22.45 -3.94
C VAL A 228 -17.69 -22.99 -2.83
N GLY A 229 -17.31 -22.75 -1.58
CA GLY A 229 -18.14 -23.10 -0.42
C GLY A 229 -19.42 -22.26 -0.30
N THR A 230 -20.06 -22.35 0.85
CA THR A 230 -21.15 -21.44 1.26
C THR A 230 -20.65 -20.01 1.43
N ALA A 231 -21.55 -19.03 1.50
CA ALA A 231 -21.20 -17.63 1.72
C ALA A 231 -20.30 -17.43 2.97
N ALA A 232 -20.56 -18.18 4.05
CA ALA A 232 -19.77 -18.10 5.26
C ALA A 232 -18.35 -18.68 5.10
N GLU A 233 -18.17 -19.71 4.27
CA GLU A 233 -16.88 -20.34 4.00
C GLU A 233 -16.01 -19.49 3.06
N SER A 234 -16.61 -18.78 2.10
CA SER A 234 -15.88 -17.92 1.15
C SER A 234 -15.61 -16.50 1.68
N PHE A 235 -16.38 -16.01 2.66
CA PHE A 235 -16.19 -14.66 3.19
C PHE A 235 -14.81 -14.46 3.84
N GLY A 236 -14.13 -13.38 3.45
CA GLY A 236 -12.78 -13.03 3.90
C GLY A 236 -11.65 -13.71 3.11
N TRP A 237 -11.94 -14.29 1.95
CA TRP A 237 -10.98 -15.00 1.12
C TRP A 237 -11.04 -14.50 -0.33
N ASP A 238 -9.88 -14.36 -0.97
CA ASP A 238 -9.80 -14.16 -2.42
C ASP A 238 -10.08 -15.48 -3.16
N LEU A 239 -9.53 -16.57 -2.62
CA LEU A 239 -9.78 -17.96 -2.99
C LEU A 239 -9.32 -18.90 -1.84
N ALA A 240 -9.51 -20.21 -1.95
CA ALA A 240 -9.14 -21.13 -0.87
C ALA A 240 -7.66 -21.06 -0.52
N GLY A 241 -7.35 -20.69 0.73
CA GLY A 241 -5.98 -20.59 1.25
C GLY A 241 -5.32 -19.22 1.03
N PHE A 242 -6.02 -18.27 0.39
CA PHE A 242 -5.56 -16.91 0.15
C PHE A 242 -6.51 -15.92 0.84
N PRO A 243 -6.20 -15.47 2.06
CA PRO A 243 -7.05 -14.54 2.80
C PRO A 243 -7.08 -13.18 2.10
N ALA A 244 -8.27 -12.59 2.01
CA ALA A 244 -8.43 -11.25 1.47
C ALA A 244 -7.85 -10.21 2.44
N ALA A 245 -7.18 -9.19 1.91
CA ALA A 245 -6.67 -8.11 2.73
C ALA A 245 -7.82 -7.34 3.41
N PRO A 246 -7.65 -6.84 4.65
CA PRO A 246 -8.65 -5.99 5.28
C PRO A 246 -8.98 -4.76 4.43
N ALA A 247 -10.27 -4.56 4.15
CA ALA A 247 -10.75 -3.54 3.22
C ALA A 247 -11.35 -2.29 3.90
N ASP A 248 -11.78 -2.40 5.17
CA ASP A 248 -12.54 -1.37 5.93
C ASP A 248 -13.59 -0.61 5.08
N PRO A 249 -14.55 -1.33 4.48
CA PRO A 249 -15.50 -0.74 3.54
C PRO A 249 -16.46 0.20 4.24
N GLY A 250 -16.89 1.27 3.55
CA GLY A 250 -17.97 2.12 4.08
C GLY A 250 -19.32 1.40 4.10
N ILE A 251 -19.53 0.53 3.11
CA ILE A 251 -20.78 -0.20 2.88
C ILE A 251 -20.47 -1.66 2.53
N VAL A 252 -21.22 -2.60 3.11
CA VAL A 252 -21.25 -4.00 2.71
C VAL A 252 -22.66 -4.35 2.25
N VAL A 253 -22.83 -4.72 0.98
CA VAL A 253 -24.11 -5.12 0.40
C VAL A 253 -24.18 -6.65 0.33
N VAL A 254 -25.22 -7.23 0.91
CA VAL A 254 -25.45 -8.68 0.93
C VAL A 254 -26.69 -9.02 0.13
N ASN A 255 -26.52 -9.78 -0.96
CA ASN A 255 -27.59 -10.24 -1.84
C ASN A 255 -27.53 -11.78 -1.98
N PHE A 256 -27.88 -12.46 -0.89
CA PHE A 256 -27.99 -13.92 -0.83
C PHE A 256 -29.40 -14.35 -0.42
N GLY A 257 -29.78 -15.57 -0.79
CA GLY A 257 -31.05 -16.20 -0.46
C GLY A 257 -31.75 -16.81 -1.68
N THR A 258 -31.42 -16.36 -2.90
CA THR A 258 -31.99 -16.88 -4.16
C THR A 258 -31.86 -18.39 -4.25
N ASN A 259 -30.65 -18.91 -4.00
CA ASN A 259 -30.31 -20.32 -4.15
C ASN A 259 -30.60 -21.17 -2.90
N ASP A 260 -31.03 -20.52 -1.81
CA ASP A 260 -31.35 -21.21 -0.56
C ASP A 260 -32.81 -21.65 -0.49
N ALA A 261 -33.59 -21.53 -1.57
CA ALA A 261 -35.05 -21.76 -1.59
C ALA A 261 -35.50 -23.15 -1.09
N SER A 262 -34.63 -24.16 -1.11
CA SER A 262 -34.93 -25.50 -0.58
C SER A 262 -34.80 -25.62 0.95
N TYR A 263 -34.13 -24.67 1.61
CA TYR A 263 -33.91 -24.69 3.05
C TYR A 263 -35.10 -24.06 3.78
N THR A 264 -35.36 -24.53 4.99
CA THR A 264 -36.47 -24.02 5.80
C THR A 264 -36.09 -22.72 6.51
N SER A 265 -37.08 -21.93 6.92
CA SER A 265 -36.88 -20.75 7.77
C SER A 265 -36.08 -21.05 9.05
N ALA A 266 -36.24 -22.25 9.61
CA ALA A 266 -35.55 -22.68 10.83
C ALA A 266 -34.05 -22.94 10.61
N GLU A 267 -33.65 -23.26 9.38
CA GLU A 267 -32.25 -23.43 8.98
C GLU A 267 -31.65 -22.10 8.51
N PHE A 268 -32.36 -21.40 7.62
CA PHE A 268 -31.85 -20.20 6.95
C PHE A 268 -31.69 -19.00 7.90
N THR A 269 -32.70 -18.69 8.72
CA THR A 269 -32.69 -17.51 9.60
C THR A 269 -31.47 -17.45 10.53
N PRO A 270 -31.15 -18.50 11.32
CA PRO A 270 -29.97 -18.46 12.19
C PRO A 270 -28.65 -18.44 11.39
N ALA A 271 -28.59 -19.09 10.23
CA ALA A 271 -27.40 -19.07 9.38
C ALA A 271 -27.14 -17.67 8.79
N TYR A 272 -28.19 -16.97 8.33
CA TYR A 272 -28.09 -15.60 7.85
C TYR A 272 -27.64 -14.65 8.97
N LEU A 273 -28.19 -14.79 10.18
CA LEU A 273 -27.76 -14.02 11.35
C LEU A 273 -26.28 -14.26 11.70
N ALA A 274 -25.83 -15.51 11.66
CA ALA A 274 -24.42 -15.85 11.89
C ALA A 274 -23.51 -15.22 10.83
N TYR A 275 -23.95 -15.20 9.56
CA TYR A 275 -23.22 -14.56 8.48
C TYR A 275 -23.09 -13.04 8.67
N LEU A 276 -24.19 -12.35 9.02
CA LEU A 276 -24.16 -10.92 9.35
C LEU A 276 -23.23 -10.61 10.53
N SER A 277 -23.24 -11.49 11.55
CA SER A 277 -22.35 -11.35 12.71
C SER A 277 -20.88 -11.50 12.32
N LYS A 278 -20.57 -12.41 11.36
CA LYS A 278 -19.23 -12.57 10.81
C LYS A 278 -18.77 -11.32 10.06
N ILE A 279 -19.63 -10.74 9.21
CA ILE A 279 -19.35 -9.46 8.53
C ILE A 279 -19.09 -8.36 9.56
N ARG A 280 -19.97 -8.17 10.55
CA ARG A 280 -19.79 -7.13 11.58
C ARG A 280 -18.49 -7.30 12.37
N ALA A 281 -18.05 -8.53 12.62
CA ALA A 281 -16.79 -8.79 13.31
C ALA A 281 -15.57 -8.38 12.48
N ALA A 282 -15.61 -8.62 11.16
CA ALA A 282 -14.57 -8.18 10.23
C ALA A 282 -14.60 -6.66 10.00
N ASP A 283 -15.81 -6.09 9.92
CA ASP A 283 -16.05 -4.70 9.54
C ASP A 283 -16.92 -3.95 10.59
N PRO A 284 -16.33 -3.52 11.72
CA PRO A 284 -17.09 -2.99 12.85
C PRO A 284 -17.83 -1.67 12.57
N GLN A 285 -17.40 -0.91 11.56
CA GLN A 285 -17.93 0.43 11.29
C GLN A 285 -18.89 0.52 10.10
N SER A 286 -18.87 -0.46 9.20
CA SER A 286 -19.59 -0.42 7.93
C SER A 286 -21.10 -0.45 8.09
N LEU A 287 -21.79 0.19 7.14
CA LEU A 287 -23.22 -0.02 6.93
C LEU A 287 -23.42 -1.35 6.21
N ILE A 288 -24.11 -2.31 6.83
CA ILE A 288 -24.44 -3.59 6.19
C ILE A 288 -25.84 -3.48 5.60
N VAL A 289 -25.95 -3.66 4.29
CA VAL A 289 -27.20 -3.55 3.52
C VAL A 289 -27.62 -4.94 3.08
N ALA A 290 -28.58 -5.52 3.79
CA ALA A 290 -29.18 -6.80 3.42
C ALA A 290 -30.28 -6.55 2.37
N LEU A 291 -29.99 -6.86 1.11
CA LEU A 291 -30.97 -6.79 0.05
C LEU A 291 -31.93 -7.99 0.15
N ARG A 292 -33.22 -7.72 -0.02
CA ARG A 292 -34.17 -8.77 -0.38
C ARG A 292 -33.71 -9.39 -1.72
N PRO A 293 -33.55 -10.72 -1.82
CA PRO A 293 -33.33 -11.37 -3.11
C PRO A 293 -34.37 -10.91 -4.12
N PHE A 294 -33.99 -10.63 -5.36
CA PHE A 294 -34.92 -10.04 -6.33
C PHE A 294 -36.15 -10.92 -6.58
N ASN A 295 -36.00 -12.23 -6.52
CA ASN A 295 -37.10 -13.20 -6.59
C ASN A 295 -37.94 -13.31 -5.31
N GLY A 296 -37.48 -12.75 -4.19
CA GLY A 296 -38.18 -12.71 -2.91
C GLY A 296 -37.95 -13.88 -1.97
N THR A 297 -37.10 -14.83 -2.33
CA THR A 297 -36.79 -15.97 -1.48
C THR A 297 -36.28 -15.50 -0.12
N HIS A 298 -36.76 -16.14 0.96
CA HIS A 298 -36.38 -15.85 2.35
C HIS A 298 -36.56 -14.39 2.82
N ALA A 299 -37.37 -13.57 2.15
CA ALA A 299 -37.54 -12.16 2.51
C ALA A 299 -37.95 -11.93 3.98
N ALA A 300 -38.84 -12.78 4.51
CA ALA A 300 -39.27 -12.70 5.91
C ALA A 300 -38.19 -13.17 6.88
N ASP A 301 -37.43 -14.20 6.51
CA ASP A 301 -36.36 -14.78 7.31
C ASP A 301 -35.18 -13.81 7.44
N ILE A 302 -34.82 -13.12 6.35
CA ILE A 302 -33.80 -12.06 6.37
C ILE A 302 -34.24 -10.94 7.33
N LYS A 303 -35.49 -10.45 7.23
CA LYS A 303 -36.03 -9.44 8.17
C LYS A 303 -35.94 -9.91 9.63
N ALA A 304 -36.26 -11.18 9.89
CA ALA A 304 -36.18 -11.77 11.23
C ALA A 304 -34.73 -11.86 11.74
N ALA A 305 -33.78 -12.26 10.89
CA ALA A 305 -32.35 -12.29 11.23
C ALA A 305 -31.83 -10.89 11.58
N LEU A 306 -32.18 -9.87 10.82
CA LEU A 306 -31.78 -8.47 11.11
C LEU A 306 -32.36 -7.99 12.44
N ALA A 307 -33.63 -8.28 12.72
CA ALA A 307 -34.24 -7.94 14.01
C ALA A 307 -33.53 -8.62 15.19
N ALA A 308 -33.08 -9.86 15.00
CA ALA A 308 -32.32 -10.61 16.00
C ALA A 308 -30.87 -10.12 16.16
N ALA A 309 -30.25 -9.55 15.12
CA ALA A 309 -28.91 -8.99 15.20
C ALA A 309 -28.83 -7.77 16.14
N GLN A 310 -29.94 -7.04 16.33
CA GLN A 310 -30.03 -5.84 17.18
C GLN A 310 -28.99 -4.76 16.86
N ASP A 311 -28.51 -4.71 15.61
CA ASP A 311 -27.53 -3.75 15.14
C ASP A 311 -28.18 -2.72 14.20
N ARG A 312 -28.12 -1.44 14.59
CA ARG A 312 -28.73 -0.33 13.86
C ARG A 312 -28.01 0.01 12.55
N LYS A 313 -26.78 -0.47 12.37
CA LYS A 313 -26.00 -0.33 11.14
C LYS A 313 -26.22 -1.52 10.19
N ILE A 314 -27.20 -2.39 10.45
CA ILE A 314 -27.65 -3.41 9.51
C ILE A 314 -29.06 -3.04 9.04
N VAL A 315 -29.23 -2.82 7.75
CA VAL A 315 -30.47 -2.31 7.16
C VAL A 315 -31.03 -3.29 6.13
N TYR A 316 -32.34 -3.50 6.20
CA TYR A 316 -33.06 -4.26 5.20
C TYR A 316 -33.49 -3.35 4.05
N VAL A 317 -33.17 -3.73 2.82
CA VAL A 317 -33.65 -3.02 1.62
C VAL A 317 -34.62 -3.91 0.87
N ASP A 318 -35.88 -3.48 0.82
CA ASP A 318 -36.94 -4.19 0.11
C ASP A 318 -36.87 -3.92 -1.39
N THR A 319 -36.50 -4.94 -2.16
CA THR A 319 -36.37 -4.89 -3.62
C THR A 319 -37.68 -5.23 -4.35
N THR A 320 -38.79 -5.36 -3.63
CA THR A 320 -40.09 -5.67 -4.24
C THR A 320 -40.46 -4.65 -5.33
N GLY A 321 -40.77 -5.15 -6.53
CA GLY A 321 -41.14 -4.32 -7.68
C GLY A 321 -39.98 -3.50 -8.27
N TRP A 322 -38.73 -3.80 -7.91
CA TRP A 322 -37.57 -3.17 -8.54
C TRP A 322 -37.42 -3.59 -9.99
N LEU A 323 -37.55 -4.90 -10.26
CA LEU A 323 -37.38 -5.51 -11.58
C LEU A 323 -38.71 -6.08 -12.08
N GLY A 324 -39.02 -5.85 -13.34
CA GLY A 324 -40.16 -6.42 -14.06
C GLY A 324 -39.76 -7.64 -14.91
N PRO A 325 -40.72 -8.33 -15.54
CA PRO A 325 -40.44 -9.54 -16.32
C PRO A 325 -39.42 -9.35 -17.46
N ASP A 326 -39.42 -8.17 -18.12
CA ASP A 326 -38.51 -7.86 -19.25
C ASP A 326 -37.09 -7.51 -18.80
N ASP A 327 -36.84 -7.44 -17.49
CA ASP A 327 -35.55 -7.10 -16.90
C ASP A 327 -34.68 -8.35 -16.66
N PHE A 328 -35.13 -9.53 -17.09
CA PHE A 328 -34.45 -10.81 -16.91
C PHE A 328 -34.09 -11.48 -18.24
N ASN A 329 -32.97 -12.20 -18.23
CA ASN A 329 -32.73 -13.32 -19.13
C ASN A 329 -33.14 -14.60 -18.39
N GLY A 330 -34.24 -15.23 -18.81
CA GLY A 330 -34.88 -16.31 -18.06
C GLY A 330 -35.76 -15.77 -16.92
N SER A 331 -35.86 -16.50 -15.80
CA SER A 331 -36.74 -16.14 -14.67
C SER A 331 -36.02 -15.61 -13.43
N THR A 332 -34.69 -15.68 -13.41
CA THR A 332 -33.89 -15.40 -12.20
C THR A 332 -32.79 -14.38 -12.44
N HIS A 333 -32.12 -14.43 -13.59
CA HIS A 333 -30.92 -13.64 -13.87
C HIS A 333 -31.28 -12.32 -14.55
N PRO A 334 -30.97 -11.15 -13.96
CA PRO A 334 -31.18 -9.87 -14.61
C PRO A 334 -30.38 -9.77 -15.91
N ASN A 335 -30.99 -9.24 -16.96
CA ASN A 335 -30.25 -8.81 -18.15
C ASN A 335 -29.58 -7.45 -17.89
N VAL A 336 -28.82 -6.91 -18.85
CA VAL A 336 -28.17 -5.59 -18.72
C VAL A 336 -29.13 -4.49 -18.23
N LYS A 337 -30.36 -4.43 -18.78
CA LYS A 337 -31.36 -3.45 -18.37
C LYS A 337 -31.79 -3.67 -16.91
N GLY A 338 -32.01 -4.92 -16.50
CA GLY A 338 -32.33 -5.25 -15.12
C GLY A 338 -31.23 -4.85 -14.14
N HIS A 339 -29.96 -5.11 -14.48
CA HIS A 339 -28.83 -4.65 -13.69
C HIS A 339 -28.76 -3.12 -13.59
N GLN A 340 -29.01 -2.39 -14.67
CA GLN A 340 -29.07 -0.93 -14.65
C GLN A 340 -30.20 -0.41 -13.74
N VAL A 341 -31.39 -1.03 -13.78
CA VAL A 341 -32.50 -0.66 -12.90
C VAL A 341 -32.18 -0.94 -11.44
N ALA A 342 -31.61 -2.12 -11.15
CA ALA A 342 -31.18 -2.48 -9.80
C ALA A 342 -30.11 -1.52 -9.26
N ALA A 343 -29.10 -1.20 -10.07
CA ALA A 343 -28.04 -0.28 -9.72
C ALA A 343 -28.59 1.12 -9.42
N ALA A 344 -29.41 1.70 -10.30
CA ALA A 344 -29.98 3.03 -10.10
C ALA A 344 -30.82 3.12 -8.82
N LYS A 345 -31.63 2.10 -8.52
CA LYS A 345 -32.43 2.05 -7.29
C LYS A 345 -31.56 1.87 -6.05
N LEU A 346 -30.56 1.00 -6.11
CA LEU A 346 -29.64 0.79 -4.99
C LEU A 346 -28.82 2.04 -4.71
N THR A 347 -28.24 2.68 -5.73
CA THR A 347 -27.50 3.95 -5.59
C THR A 347 -28.34 4.98 -4.86
N ALA A 348 -29.58 5.24 -5.28
CA ALA A 348 -30.46 6.20 -4.62
C ALA A 348 -30.77 5.85 -3.15
N VAL A 349 -30.89 4.55 -2.83
CA VAL A 349 -31.05 4.08 -1.44
C VAL A 349 -29.77 4.33 -0.64
N LEU A 350 -28.60 4.02 -1.19
CA LEU A 350 -27.32 4.20 -0.51
C LEU A 350 -27.03 5.69 -0.26
N GLU A 351 -27.28 6.57 -1.23
CA GLU A 351 -27.19 8.02 -1.05
C GLU A 351 -28.03 8.50 0.13
N HIS A 352 -29.27 8.00 0.26
CA HIS A 352 -30.15 8.37 1.37
C HIS A 352 -29.62 7.87 2.72
N LEU A 353 -29.06 6.66 2.76
CA LEU A 353 -28.60 6.03 4.01
C LEU A 353 -27.25 6.55 4.49
N THR A 354 -26.34 6.90 3.58
CA THR A 354 -24.96 7.28 3.92
C THR A 354 -24.71 8.78 3.75
N GLY A 355 -25.51 9.48 2.95
CA GLY A 355 -25.22 10.83 2.51
C GLY A 355 -24.11 10.93 1.45
N TRP A 356 -23.63 9.78 0.93
CA TRP A 356 -22.71 9.75 -0.21
C TRP A 356 -23.41 10.34 -1.44
N ARG A 357 -22.63 10.87 -2.37
CA ARG A 357 -23.14 11.46 -3.61
C ARG A 357 -22.67 10.63 -4.79
N SER A 358 -23.61 10.18 -5.60
CA SER A 358 -23.31 9.58 -6.89
C SER A 358 -22.95 10.64 -7.93
N THR A 359 -22.26 10.22 -8.97
CA THR A 359 -21.84 11.04 -10.09
C THR A 359 -23.03 11.46 -10.95
N HIS A 360 -23.10 12.75 -11.24
CA HIS A 360 -24.08 13.33 -12.15
C HIS A 360 -23.40 14.14 -13.27
N PRO A 361 -24.02 14.23 -14.46
CA PRO A 361 -23.52 15.08 -15.53
C PRO A 361 -23.30 16.53 -15.06
N GLY A 362 -22.09 17.05 -15.26
CA GLY A 362 -21.71 18.40 -14.86
C GLY A 362 -21.10 18.53 -13.47
N ASP A 363 -21.02 17.45 -12.67
CA ASP A 363 -20.40 17.49 -11.34
C ASP A 363 -18.91 17.89 -11.37
N THR A 364 -18.24 17.59 -12.49
CA THR A 364 -16.83 17.95 -12.71
C THR A 364 -16.66 19.32 -13.38
N ALA A 365 -17.75 20.05 -13.68
CA ALA A 365 -17.67 21.33 -14.41
C ALA A 365 -17.09 22.47 -13.57
N ALA A 366 -17.28 22.44 -12.25
CA ALA A 366 -16.78 23.45 -11.32
C ALA A 366 -16.18 22.79 -10.08
N ALA A 367 -15.08 23.38 -9.57
CA ALA A 367 -14.42 22.94 -8.36
C ALA A 367 -14.44 24.05 -7.31
N LYS A 368 -14.61 23.66 -6.04
CA LYS A 368 -14.20 24.48 -4.90
C LYS A 368 -12.68 24.41 -4.79
N LEU A 369 -12.03 25.55 -4.96
CA LEU A 369 -10.59 25.69 -4.95
C LEU A 369 -10.11 26.07 -3.55
N SER A 370 -8.99 25.52 -3.10
CA SER A 370 -8.33 25.95 -1.87
C SER A 370 -6.81 25.79 -2.00
N PRO A 371 -6.00 26.76 -1.57
CA PRO A 371 -6.38 28.08 -1.04
C PRO A 371 -7.08 28.94 -2.11
N HIS A 372 -8.10 29.72 -1.72
CA HIS A 372 -8.81 30.61 -2.65
C HIS A 372 -9.17 31.92 -1.94
N ALA A 373 -8.27 32.90 -2.03
CA ALA A 373 -8.43 34.30 -1.64
C ALA A 373 -7.03 34.93 -1.48
N THR A 374 -6.93 36.25 -1.70
CA THR A 374 -5.71 37.02 -1.45
C THR A 374 -5.71 37.72 -0.09
N ALA A 375 -6.84 37.71 0.62
CA ALA A 375 -7.01 38.36 1.93
C ALA A 375 -6.44 37.51 3.08
N ASP A 376 -6.67 36.19 3.05
CA ASP A 376 -6.14 35.24 4.04
C ASP A 376 -4.91 34.54 3.46
N ALA A 377 -3.74 34.85 4.02
CA ALA A 377 -2.48 34.31 3.53
C ALA A 377 -2.27 32.86 4.00
N THR A 378 -2.03 31.95 3.06
CA THR A 378 -1.76 30.52 3.34
C THR A 378 -0.25 30.25 3.49
N CYS A 379 0.13 29.05 3.92
CA CYS A 379 1.54 28.66 3.90
C CYS A 379 2.12 28.69 2.48
N SER A 380 3.39 29.03 2.36
CA SER A 380 4.18 28.96 1.12
C SER A 380 4.34 27.54 0.57
N ASP A 381 4.23 26.53 1.41
CA ASP A 381 4.33 25.09 1.12
C ASP A 381 2.94 24.44 1.10
N THR A 382 1.89 25.21 0.83
CA THR A 382 0.52 24.72 0.80
C THR A 382 0.31 23.73 -0.34
N THR A 383 -0.35 22.62 -0.05
CA THR A 383 -1.03 21.81 -1.08
C THR A 383 -2.15 22.65 -1.69
N LEU A 384 -2.35 22.50 -3.00
CA LEU A 384 -3.48 23.08 -3.70
C LEU A 384 -4.56 22.00 -3.88
N THR A 385 -5.83 22.32 -3.61
CA THR A 385 -6.92 21.34 -3.67
C THR A 385 -8.05 21.83 -4.57
N MET A 386 -8.57 20.93 -5.40
CA MET A 386 -9.78 21.10 -6.20
C MET A 386 -10.82 20.08 -5.74
N THR A 387 -11.90 20.55 -5.11
CA THR A 387 -12.98 19.68 -4.62
C THR A 387 -14.22 19.85 -5.48
N PHE A 388 -14.67 18.77 -6.13
CA PHE A 388 -15.82 18.74 -7.02
C PHE A 388 -17.09 18.26 -6.32
N ASN A 389 -18.22 18.32 -7.02
CA ASN A 389 -19.51 17.88 -6.50
C ASN A 389 -19.69 16.35 -6.49
N GLY A 390 -18.92 15.66 -7.34
CA GLY A 390 -18.88 14.21 -7.44
C GLY A 390 -17.45 13.72 -7.72
N PRO A 391 -17.23 12.40 -7.65
CA PRO A 391 -15.94 11.75 -7.93
C PRO A 391 -15.31 12.20 -9.24
N VAL A 392 -13.98 12.26 -9.28
CA VAL A 392 -13.24 12.74 -10.46
C VAL A 392 -12.20 11.76 -10.94
N ARG A 393 -11.92 11.80 -12.25
CA ARG A 393 -10.81 11.10 -12.90
C ARG A 393 -9.91 12.13 -13.55
N LEU A 394 -8.60 11.93 -13.46
CA LEU A 394 -7.65 12.73 -14.24
C LEU A 394 -7.71 12.32 -15.71
N GLY A 395 -7.39 13.25 -16.61
CA GLY A 395 -7.14 12.88 -18.00
C GLY A 395 -5.75 12.27 -18.20
N VAL A 396 -5.47 11.94 -19.46
CA VAL A 396 -4.15 11.44 -19.91
C VAL A 396 -3.20 12.56 -20.31
N ARG A 397 -3.73 13.78 -20.50
CA ARG A 397 -3.02 14.99 -20.94
C ARG A 397 -3.58 16.19 -20.18
N GLY A 398 -2.81 17.27 -20.13
CA GLY A 398 -3.23 18.53 -19.53
C GLY A 398 -2.28 18.97 -18.44
N ARG A 399 -2.17 20.29 -18.29
CA ARG A 399 -1.23 20.92 -17.36
C ARG A 399 -1.95 21.73 -16.30
N LEU A 400 -1.39 21.71 -15.11
CA LEU A 400 -1.60 22.73 -14.09
C LEU A 400 -0.35 23.59 -14.02
N GLN A 401 -0.52 24.91 -14.05
CA GLN A 401 0.59 25.86 -13.93
C GLN A 401 0.34 26.85 -12.81
N ILE A 402 1.37 27.10 -12.00
CA ILE A 402 1.36 28.11 -10.94
C ILE A 402 2.14 29.31 -11.44
N HIS A 403 1.50 30.47 -11.42
CA HIS A 403 2.06 31.73 -11.90
C HIS A 403 2.18 32.73 -10.75
N ARG A 404 3.30 33.45 -10.67
CA ARG A 404 3.34 34.69 -9.87
C ARG A 404 2.40 35.73 -10.45
N ALA A 405 1.97 36.69 -9.64
CA ALA A 405 1.09 37.78 -10.08
C ALA A 405 1.62 38.57 -11.30
N GLY A 406 2.93 38.59 -11.54
CA GLY A 406 3.56 39.19 -12.72
C GLY A 406 3.49 38.37 -14.01
N GLY A 407 2.95 37.13 -13.97
CA GLY A 407 2.82 36.23 -15.11
C GLY A 407 3.95 35.20 -15.30
N GLU A 408 4.96 35.22 -14.43
CA GLU A 408 6.03 34.21 -14.42
C GLU A 408 5.49 32.85 -13.96
N VAL A 409 5.63 31.81 -14.78
CA VAL A 409 5.37 30.42 -14.39
C VAL A 409 6.47 29.97 -13.44
N VAL A 410 6.09 29.61 -12.21
CA VAL A 410 7.02 29.11 -11.19
C VAL A 410 6.94 27.60 -10.98
N ASP A 411 5.85 26.98 -11.44
CA ASP A 411 5.71 25.53 -11.40
C ASP A 411 4.77 25.06 -12.53
N THR A 412 4.99 23.87 -13.04
CA THR A 412 4.12 23.19 -14.00
C THR A 412 4.06 21.70 -13.66
N ILE A 413 2.84 21.20 -13.49
CA ILE A 413 2.55 19.78 -13.37
C ILE A 413 1.82 19.37 -14.65
N ASP A 414 2.51 18.64 -15.51
CA ASP A 414 1.95 18.07 -16.73
C ASP A 414 1.68 16.59 -16.51
N LEU A 415 0.44 16.15 -16.74
CA LEU A 415 0.09 14.76 -16.56
C LEU A 415 0.89 13.84 -17.50
N ALA A 416 1.34 14.32 -18.65
CA ALA A 416 2.09 13.55 -19.65
C ALA A 416 3.63 13.65 -19.49
N ASP A 417 4.15 14.61 -18.74
CA ASP A 417 5.60 14.77 -18.55
C ASP A 417 6.09 14.00 -17.32
N LEU A 418 6.93 12.98 -17.52
CA LEU A 418 7.51 12.18 -16.44
C LEU A 418 8.32 13.01 -15.44
N THR A 419 8.89 14.13 -15.88
CA THR A 419 9.65 15.02 -14.98
C THR A 419 8.74 15.71 -13.95
N SER A 420 7.43 15.79 -14.21
CA SER A 420 6.45 16.29 -13.22
C SER A 420 6.27 15.33 -12.04
N TYR A 421 6.74 14.09 -12.13
CA TYR A 421 6.71 13.11 -11.05
C TYR A 421 8.04 13.03 -10.31
N GLN A 422 8.92 14.01 -10.50
CA GLN A 422 10.25 14.06 -9.93
C GLN A 422 10.45 15.34 -9.11
N ARG A 423 11.04 15.25 -7.92
CA ARG A 423 11.37 16.44 -7.11
C ARG A 423 12.62 16.26 -6.25
N PHE A 424 13.19 17.38 -5.83
CA PHE A 424 14.19 17.43 -4.77
C PHE A 424 13.52 17.52 -3.40
N ILE A 425 14.12 16.91 -2.37
CA ILE A 425 13.59 16.92 -1.00
C ILE A 425 14.73 17.20 -0.02
N GLY A 426 14.57 18.20 0.85
CA GLY A 426 15.50 18.45 1.95
C GLY A 426 16.95 18.75 1.54
N GLY A 427 17.18 19.15 0.29
CA GLY A 427 18.53 19.33 -0.26
C GLY A 427 19.38 18.06 -0.21
N ALA A 428 18.75 16.89 -0.21
CA ALA A 428 19.43 15.62 -0.07
C ALA A 428 20.41 15.38 -1.22
N ARG A 429 21.56 14.81 -0.86
CA ARG A 429 22.66 14.59 -1.81
C ARG A 429 23.18 13.18 -1.71
N SER A 430 23.59 12.65 -2.85
CA SER A 430 24.34 11.40 -2.93
C SER A 430 25.69 11.53 -2.23
N ASP A 431 26.38 10.39 -2.09
CA ASP A 431 27.77 10.35 -1.58
C ASP A 431 28.76 11.17 -2.44
N PHE A 432 28.39 11.50 -3.69
CA PHE A 432 29.16 12.32 -4.62
C PHE A 432 28.79 13.82 -4.56
N GLY A 433 27.81 14.19 -3.75
CA GLY A 433 27.36 15.57 -3.60
C GLY A 433 26.32 16.02 -4.63
N GLU A 434 25.89 15.16 -5.54
CA GLU A 434 24.80 15.46 -6.48
C GLU A 434 23.45 15.45 -5.77
N LEU A 435 22.53 16.32 -6.20
CA LEU A 435 21.16 16.30 -5.66
C LEU A 435 20.46 15.01 -6.05
N HIS A 436 19.79 14.37 -5.08
CA HIS A 436 19.00 13.20 -5.37
C HIS A 436 17.59 13.57 -5.82
N THR A 437 17.12 12.96 -6.90
CA THR A 437 15.80 13.18 -7.47
C THR A 437 14.85 12.06 -7.03
N TRP A 438 13.80 12.40 -6.29
CA TRP A 438 12.77 11.45 -5.89
C TRP A 438 11.67 11.34 -6.92
N THR A 439 11.22 10.11 -7.18
CA THR A 439 9.90 9.87 -7.75
C THR A 439 8.82 10.10 -6.69
N TYR A 440 7.83 10.94 -6.98
CA TYR A 440 6.71 11.26 -6.09
C TYR A 440 5.39 11.43 -6.85
N GLN A 441 4.29 11.59 -6.11
CA GLN A 441 2.94 11.79 -6.61
C GLN A 441 2.58 13.30 -6.50
N PRO A 442 2.77 14.09 -7.57
CA PRO A 442 2.41 15.52 -7.59
C PRO A 442 0.90 15.74 -7.55
N VAL A 443 0.11 14.76 -8.00
CA VAL A 443 -1.34 14.78 -8.03
C VAL A 443 -1.86 13.56 -7.30
N VAL A 444 -2.76 13.77 -6.36
CA VAL A 444 -3.48 12.71 -5.64
C VAL A 444 -4.97 12.99 -5.77
N VAL A 445 -5.72 12.03 -6.25
CA VAL A 445 -7.18 12.05 -6.30
C VAL A 445 -7.71 11.21 -5.16
N ASP A 446 -8.52 11.83 -4.31
CA ASP A 446 -9.28 11.19 -3.24
C ASP A 446 -10.76 11.43 -3.52
N GLY A 447 -11.37 10.48 -4.23
CA GLY A 447 -12.72 10.55 -4.82
C GLY A 447 -12.98 11.85 -5.56
N ARG A 448 -13.71 12.79 -4.95
CA ARG A 448 -14.05 14.10 -5.55
C ARG A 448 -13.02 15.20 -5.32
N THR A 449 -11.94 14.95 -4.59
CA THR A 449 -10.91 15.94 -4.27
C THR A 449 -9.60 15.61 -4.94
N ILE A 450 -9.06 16.57 -5.69
CA ILE A 450 -7.71 16.49 -6.24
C ILE A 450 -6.80 17.35 -5.36
N SER A 451 -5.77 16.74 -4.80
CA SER A 451 -4.66 17.41 -4.11
C SER A 451 -3.46 17.50 -5.05
N ILE A 452 -2.87 18.68 -5.10
CA ILE A 452 -1.73 19.02 -5.94
C ILE A 452 -0.59 19.48 -5.03
N HIS A 453 0.53 18.79 -5.13
CA HIS A 453 1.74 19.03 -4.37
C HIS A 453 2.78 19.66 -5.31
N PRO A 454 3.03 20.98 -5.21
CA PRO A 454 4.05 21.64 -6.01
C PRO A 454 5.44 21.00 -5.86
N HIS A 455 6.27 21.10 -6.89
CA HIS A 455 7.64 20.57 -6.87
C HIS A 455 8.49 21.24 -5.79
N GLU A 456 8.27 22.53 -5.59
CA GLU A 456 9.00 23.36 -4.64
C GLU A 456 8.06 24.27 -3.84
N ARG A 457 8.56 24.70 -2.68
CA ARG A 457 7.93 25.70 -1.85
C ARG A 457 7.84 27.04 -2.61
N LEU A 458 6.65 27.64 -2.61
CA LEU A 458 6.44 28.96 -3.21
C LEU A 458 7.12 30.07 -2.41
N ALA A 459 7.47 31.18 -3.06
CA ALA A 459 8.04 32.33 -2.38
C ALA A 459 7.05 32.96 -1.38
N PRO A 460 7.49 33.35 -0.17
CA PRO A 460 6.62 33.89 0.85
C PRO A 460 6.17 35.33 0.57
N GLY A 461 4.99 35.68 1.08
CA GLY A 461 4.40 37.02 0.96
C GLY A 461 3.87 37.39 -0.43
N GLN A 462 3.94 36.48 -1.40
CA GLN A 462 3.65 36.70 -2.82
C GLN A 462 2.21 36.32 -3.19
N ALA A 463 1.69 36.94 -4.24
CA ALA A 463 0.41 36.59 -4.84
C ALA A 463 0.63 35.69 -6.06
N TYR A 464 -0.23 34.69 -6.21
CA TYR A 464 -0.19 33.69 -7.26
C TYR A 464 -1.55 33.54 -7.95
N TYR A 465 -1.53 33.08 -9.19
CA TYR A 465 -2.69 32.52 -9.86
C TYR A 465 -2.36 31.16 -10.48
N VAL A 466 -3.35 30.28 -10.56
CA VAL A 466 -3.21 28.91 -11.08
C VAL A 466 -4.09 28.76 -12.32
N THR A 467 -3.52 28.14 -13.35
CA THR A 467 -4.25 27.74 -14.56
C THR A 467 -4.26 26.23 -14.67
N VAL A 468 -5.38 25.65 -15.09
CA VAL A 468 -5.56 24.23 -15.34
C VAL A 468 -6.14 24.07 -16.74
N ASP A 469 -5.43 23.33 -17.60
CA ASP A 469 -5.84 23.09 -18.98
C ASP A 469 -7.13 22.22 -19.04
N PRO A 470 -7.99 22.44 -20.04
CA PRO A 470 -9.02 21.45 -20.37
C PRO A 470 -8.37 20.08 -20.61
N GLY A 471 -8.93 19.03 -20.01
CA GLY A 471 -8.38 17.68 -20.10
C GLY A 471 -7.56 17.24 -18.88
N PHE A 472 -7.07 18.16 -18.03
CA PHE A 472 -6.42 17.75 -16.77
C PHE A 472 -7.37 16.94 -15.89
N VAL A 473 -8.64 17.36 -15.81
CA VAL A 473 -9.73 16.60 -15.19
C VAL A 473 -10.76 16.26 -16.26
N VAL A 474 -11.17 14.99 -16.34
CA VAL A 474 -12.15 14.54 -17.33
C VAL A 474 -13.46 15.30 -17.18
N GLY A 475 -13.95 15.87 -18.28
CA GLY A 475 -15.20 16.66 -18.32
C GLY A 475 -15.10 18.08 -17.77
N ASN A 476 -13.94 18.51 -17.24
CA ASN A 476 -13.76 19.89 -16.78
C ASN A 476 -13.29 20.81 -17.93
N PRO A 477 -13.88 22.02 -18.08
CA PRO A 477 -13.52 22.96 -19.14
C PRO A 477 -12.21 23.74 -18.89
N GLY A 478 -11.46 23.42 -17.83
CA GLY A 478 -10.28 24.15 -17.39
C GLY A 478 -10.59 25.19 -16.29
N ILE A 479 -9.55 25.64 -15.60
CA ILE A 479 -9.64 26.63 -14.49
C ILE A 479 -8.65 27.76 -14.78
N GLY A 480 -9.10 29.01 -14.72
CA GLY A 480 -8.24 30.19 -14.95
C GLY A 480 -8.36 31.32 -13.92
N ASN A 481 -9.30 31.23 -12.97
CA ASN A 481 -9.57 32.28 -11.98
C ASN A 481 -9.06 31.97 -10.57
N TRP A 482 -8.27 30.91 -10.41
CA TRP A 482 -7.73 30.51 -9.12
C TRP A 482 -6.63 31.47 -8.67
N ARG A 483 -6.84 32.20 -7.57
CA ARG A 483 -5.84 33.14 -7.01
C ARG A 483 -5.69 32.98 -5.51
N PHE A 484 -4.46 33.12 -5.01
CA PHE A 484 -4.17 33.10 -3.59
C PHE A 484 -2.91 33.90 -3.25
N ARG A 485 -2.64 34.08 -1.95
CA ARG A 485 -1.43 34.74 -1.45
C ARG A 485 -0.74 33.87 -0.39
N THR A 486 0.59 33.76 -0.47
CA THR A 486 1.41 33.12 0.57
C THR A 486 1.69 34.09 1.71
N LYS A 487 1.80 33.57 2.93
CA LYS A 487 2.18 34.34 4.12
C LYS A 487 3.67 34.63 4.14
N GLN A 488 4.08 35.57 4.98
CA GLN A 488 5.49 35.83 5.26
C GLN A 488 6.07 34.73 6.14
N ASP A 489 7.36 34.47 5.99
CA ASP A 489 8.07 33.51 6.81
C ASP A 489 8.13 33.95 8.27
N PRO A 490 8.19 32.98 9.21
CA PRO A 490 8.47 33.32 10.60
C PRO A 490 9.83 34.01 10.70
N ARG A 491 9.97 34.90 11.69
CA ARG A 491 11.21 35.68 11.86
C ARG A 491 12.40 34.85 12.36
N THR A 492 12.13 33.66 12.90
CA THR A 492 13.11 32.77 13.52
C THR A 492 12.79 31.33 13.19
N ASP A 493 13.80 30.48 13.18
CA ASP A 493 13.70 29.04 12.90
C ASP A 493 13.79 28.15 14.15
N SER A 494 14.08 28.72 15.33
CA SER A 494 14.24 27.94 16.57
C SER A 494 12.98 27.22 17.07
N ARG A 495 11.79 27.74 16.76
CA ARG A 495 10.50 27.11 17.08
C ARG A 495 9.49 27.38 15.97
N LEU A 496 9.00 26.30 15.37
CA LEU A 496 8.09 26.34 14.22
C LEU A 496 6.83 25.53 14.50
N LYS A 497 5.72 25.92 13.89
CA LYS A 497 4.45 25.18 13.93
C LYS A 497 4.07 24.67 12.55
N VAL A 498 3.65 23.41 12.47
CA VAL A 498 3.17 22.77 11.24
C VAL A 498 1.68 22.44 11.35
N GLY A 499 0.93 22.72 10.29
CA GLY A 499 -0.49 22.39 10.16
C GLY A 499 -1.38 23.62 9.94
N PRO A 500 -2.71 23.47 10.03
CA PRO A 500 -3.66 24.57 9.78
C PRO A 500 -3.37 25.81 10.63
N GLY A 501 -3.09 26.94 9.98
CA GLY A 501 -2.74 28.20 10.65
C GLY A 501 -1.35 28.24 11.31
N GLY A 502 -0.52 27.21 11.10
CA GLY A 502 0.87 27.16 11.57
C GLY A 502 1.82 28.08 10.78
N ASP A 503 3.12 27.95 10.98
CA ASP A 503 4.18 28.59 10.20
C ASP A 503 4.43 27.87 8.86
N PHE A 504 4.12 26.57 8.81
CA PHE A 504 4.22 25.73 7.62
C PHE A 504 3.02 24.79 7.53
N CYS A 505 2.72 24.33 6.32
CA CYS A 505 1.63 23.38 6.09
C CYS A 505 2.14 21.93 6.03
N THR A 506 3.43 21.75 5.74
CA THR A 506 4.12 20.47 5.65
C THR A 506 5.26 20.40 6.66
N VAL A 507 5.63 19.18 7.05
CA VAL A 507 6.78 18.93 7.92
C VAL A 507 8.08 19.23 7.18
N GLN A 508 8.19 18.83 5.91
CA GLN A 508 9.36 19.12 5.09
C GLN A 508 9.57 20.63 4.92
N GLY A 509 8.51 21.41 4.70
CA GLY A 509 8.61 22.87 4.55
C GLY A 509 9.20 23.55 5.80
N ALA A 510 8.84 23.07 6.99
CA ALA A 510 9.42 23.56 8.24
C ALA A 510 10.90 23.16 8.39
N ILE A 511 11.25 21.91 8.03
CA ILE A 511 12.65 21.44 8.04
C ILE A 511 13.50 22.26 7.06
N ASP A 512 12.99 22.51 5.85
CA ASP A 512 13.68 23.26 4.80
C ASP A 512 14.00 24.70 5.23
N PHE A 513 13.10 25.31 6.01
CA PHE A 513 13.29 26.66 6.53
C PHE A 513 14.39 26.78 7.61
N VAL A 514 14.63 25.74 8.40
CA VAL A 514 15.70 25.76 9.42
C VAL A 514 17.05 25.93 8.75
N ALA A 515 17.84 26.93 9.17
CA ALA A 515 19.15 27.15 8.59
C ALA A 515 20.11 25.99 8.92
N GLU A 516 21.13 25.77 8.08
CA GLU A 516 22.14 24.75 8.34
C GLU A 516 22.86 25.01 9.67
N GLY A 517 23.07 23.95 10.45
CA GLY A 517 23.69 23.98 11.78
C GLY A 517 22.79 24.50 12.90
N HIS A 518 21.59 25.03 12.60
CA HIS A 518 20.67 25.50 13.62
C HIS A 518 19.90 24.34 14.26
N LYS A 519 19.57 24.51 15.55
CA LYS A 519 18.67 23.63 16.28
C LYS A 519 17.26 24.22 16.27
N ALA A 520 16.27 23.38 16.08
CA ALA A 520 14.88 23.81 15.99
C ALA A 520 13.94 22.81 16.66
N ARG A 521 12.86 23.33 17.25
CA ARG A 521 11.69 22.54 17.65
C ARG A 521 10.54 22.79 16.67
N ILE A 522 9.97 21.72 16.14
CA ILE A 522 8.84 21.75 15.21
C ILE A 522 7.65 21.08 15.89
N ASP A 523 6.63 21.86 16.24
CA ASP A 523 5.38 21.39 16.83
C ASP A 523 4.38 21.10 15.69
N VAL A 524 3.95 19.84 15.54
CA VAL A 524 3.09 19.38 14.44
C VAL A 524 1.66 19.15 14.93
N ALA A 525 0.70 19.88 14.35
CA ALA A 525 -0.71 19.79 14.72
C ALA A 525 -1.32 18.41 14.35
N PRO A 526 -2.48 18.03 14.92
CA PRO A 526 -3.21 16.85 14.49
C PRO A 526 -3.51 16.87 12.99
N GLY A 527 -3.42 15.71 12.34
CA GLY A 527 -3.64 15.55 10.91
C GLY A 527 -2.84 14.41 10.32
N PHE A 528 -3.18 14.05 9.08
CA PHE A 528 -2.36 13.17 8.24
C PHE A 528 -1.59 14.02 7.23
N TYR A 529 -0.27 13.94 7.31
CA TYR A 529 0.67 14.65 6.45
C TYR A 529 1.24 13.64 5.45
N ARG A 530 0.63 13.61 4.26
CA ARG A 530 1.04 12.72 3.16
C ARG A 530 2.25 13.31 2.43
N GLU A 531 3.44 13.03 2.93
CA GLU A 531 4.68 13.58 2.38
C GLU A 531 5.88 12.67 2.63
N LEU A 532 6.85 12.73 1.72
CA LEU A 532 8.20 12.25 1.94
C LEU A 532 8.95 13.29 2.78
N VAL A 533 9.60 12.85 3.85
CA VAL A 533 10.37 13.72 4.75
C VAL A 533 11.84 13.31 4.74
N TYR A 534 12.74 14.27 4.54
CA TYR A 534 14.17 14.09 4.63
C TYR A 534 14.83 15.19 5.45
N VAL A 535 15.60 14.79 6.47
CA VAL A 535 16.41 15.68 7.30
C VAL A 535 17.89 15.49 6.94
N PRO A 536 18.52 16.47 6.25
CA PRO A 536 19.92 16.36 5.84
C PRO A 536 20.87 16.44 7.04
N ARG A 537 22.06 15.86 6.87
CA ARG A 537 23.15 15.93 7.87
C ARG A 537 23.54 17.35 8.29
N THR A 538 23.27 18.35 7.45
CA THR A 538 23.60 19.75 7.71
C THR A 538 22.66 20.40 8.73
N LYS A 539 21.59 19.72 9.18
CA LYS A 539 20.61 20.25 10.14
C LYS A 539 20.52 19.40 11.43
N PRO A 540 21.60 19.32 12.22
CA PRO A 540 21.60 18.56 13.48
C PRO A 540 20.71 19.20 14.54
N GLY A 541 20.22 18.40 15.50
CA GLY A 541 19.50 18.93 16.66
C GLY A 541 18.05 19.35 16.41
N ILE A 542 17.43 18.89 15.31
CA ILE A 542 15.99 19.08 15.08
C ILE A 542 15.19 18.18 16.03
N THR A 543 14.19 18.76 16.68
CA THR A 543 13.19 18.07 17.50
C THR A 543 11.81 18.25 16.89
N ILE A 544 11.13 17.16 16.53
CA ILE A 544 9.76 17.16 16.02
C ILE A 544 8.84 16.56 17.08
N VAL A 545 7.76 17.29 17.43
CA VAL A 545 6.78 16.85 18.43
C VAL A 545 5.38 16.96 17.86
N GLY A 546 4.64 15.84 17.81
CA GLY A 546 3.25 15.80 17.37
C GLY A 546 2.27 16.04 18.51
N ALA A 547 0.98 16.10 18.17
CA ALA A 547 -0.11 16.26 19.13
C ALA A 547 -0.54 14.95 19.81
N GLY A 548 0.27 13.89 19.68
CA GLY A 548 0.02 12.51 20.10
C GLY A 548 0.06 11.55 18.91
N ALA A 549 0.66 10.38 19.08
CA ALA A 549 0.87 9.45 17.96
C ALA A 549 -0.46 8.96 17.32
N GLY A 550 -1.57 8.91 18.06
CA GLY A 550 -2.90 8.61 17.48
C GLY A 550 -3.58 9.79 16.78
N ARG A 551 -2.93 10.97 16.70
CA ARG A 551 -3.53 12.22 16.21
C ARG A 551 -2.71 12.91 15.12
N THR A 552 -1.38 12.72 15.14
CA THR A 552 -0.46 13.26 14.14
C THR A 552 0.22 12.11 13.41
N LEU A 553 -0.08 11.94 12.13
CA LEU A 553 0.47 10.89 11.26
C LEU A 553 1.25 11.54 10.12
N ILE A 554 2.47 11.07 9.87
CA ILE A 554 3.29 11.40 8.70
C ILE A 554 3.47 10.11 7.91
N GLY A 555 3.19 10.11 6.60
CA GLY A 555 3.36 8.89 5.84
C GLY A 555 3.28 9.01 4.34
N TYR A 556 3.89 8.05 3.66
CA TYR A 556 3.99 8.01 2.20
C TYR A 556 4.24 6.56 1.72
N PRO A 557 3.71 6.11 0.57
CA PRO A 557 4.03 4.79 0.01
C PRO A 557 5.37 4.84 -0.75
N ASN A 558 6.48 4.77 -0.02
CA ASN A 558 7.82 4.74 -0.62
C ASN A 558 8.46 3.37 -0.43
N ASN A 559 9.09 2.81 -1.45
CA ASN A 559 9.62 1.45 -1.37
C ASN A 559 10.73 1.19 -2.38
N ASN A 560 11.23 -0.05 -2.35
CA ASN A 560 12.34 -0.50 -3.17
C ASN A 560 12.12 -0.29 -4.68
N LEU A 561 10.89 -0.45 -5.15
CA LEU A 561 10.52 -0.33 -6.56
C LEU A 561 10.31 1.13 -7.00
N LEU A 562 9.98 2.03 -6.08
CA LEU A 562 9.74 3.45 -6.37
C LEU A 562 10.99 4.32 -6.27
N ASN A 563 11.76 4.18 -5.19
CA ASN A 563 12.97 4.98 -4.96
C ASN A 563 14.15 4.16 -4.38
N GLY A 564 14.06 2.84 -4.23
CA GLY A 564 15.14 2.04 -3.62
C GLY A 564 16.10 1.36 -4.59
N ASP A 565 16.68 0.23 -4.16
CA ASP A 565 17.72 -0.50 -4.89
C ASP A 565 17.27 -0.90 -6.31
N TYR A 566 16.01 -1.31 -6.48
CA TYR A 566 15.50 -1.68 -7.79
C TYR A 566 15.30 -0.46 -8.69
N ALA A 567 14.67 0.61 -8.16
CA ALA A 567 14.44 1.85 -8.91
C ALA A 567 15.75 2.51 -9.36
N MET A 568 16.79 2.40 -8.53
CA MET A 568 18.09 3.03 -8.76
C MET A 568 19.08 2.17 -9.54
N ALA A 569 18.71 0.94 -9.91
CA ALA A 569 19.62 -0.01 -10.56
C ALA A 569 20.24 0.49 -11.86
N ASN A 570 19.53 1.36 -12.60
CA ASN A 570 19.98 1.97 -13.86
C ASN A 570 20.27 3.47 -13.75
N VAL A 571 20.23 4.03 -12.55
CA VAL A 571 20.56 5.44 -12.30
C VAL A 571 22.08 5.57 -12.15
N PRO A 572 22.73 6.60 -12.73
CA PRO A 572 24.16 6.83 -12.55
C PRO A 572 24.56 6.83 -11.07
N ILE A 573 25.70 6.23 -10.75
CA ILE A 573 26.15 6.04 -9.35
C ILE A 573 26.30 7.36 -8.61
N GLU A 574 26.68 8.41 -9.35
CA GLU A 574 26.85 9.77 -8.86
C GLU A 574 25.55 10.36 -8.33
N GLN A 575 24.40 9.90 -8.82
CA GLN A 575 23.07 10.38 -8.43
C GLN A 575 22.35 9.43 -7.46
N ALA A 576 22.77 8.16 -7.42
CA ALA A 576 22.05 7.09 -6.74
C ALA A 576 22.66 6.69 -5.39
N TYR A 577 23.96 6.89 -5.16
CA TYR A 577 24.61 6.33 -3.98
C TYR A 577 24.24 7.08 -2.70
N CYS A 578 23.83 6.32 -1.68
CA CYS A 578 23.47 6.88 -0.38
C CYS A 578 24.62 7.65 0.28
N PRO A 579 24.32 8.76 0.96
CA PRO A 579 25.31 9.44 1.79
C PRO A 579 25.60 8.61 3.05
N ARG A 580 26.84 8.72 3.56
CA ARG A 580 27.25 8.16 4.87
C ARG A 580 26.94 6.66 4.95
N ARG A 581 27.40 5.89 3.95
CA ARG A 581 27.32 4.43 3.96
C ARG A 581 28.09 3.90 5.16
N VAL A 582 27.37 3.25 6.08
CA VAL A 582 28.01 2.54 7.19
C VAL A 582 28.49 1.17 6.71
N LEU A 583 27.77 0.60 5.73
CA LEU A 583 28.13 -0.62 5.03
C LEU A 583 28.25 -0.32 3.52
N ASP A 584 29.47 -0.37 2.96
CA ASP A 584 29.79 0.09 1.60
C ASP A 584 28.91 -0.50 0.48
N GLN A 585 28.55 -1.78 0.60
CA GLN A 585 27.76 -2.53 -0.38
C GLN A 585 26.26 -2.54 -0.06
N PRO A 586 25.83 -2.90 1.17
CA PRO A 586 24.42 -2.93 1.53
C PRO A 586 23.76 -1.56 1.55
N ASP A 587 24.49 -0.48 1.77
CA ASP A 587 23.93 0.87 1.86
C ASP A 587 24.03 1.62 0.53
N ARG A 588 24.11 0.94 -0.63
CA ARG A 588 24.30 1.63 -1.91
C ARG A 588 23.11 2.50 -2.32
N PHE A 589 21.88 1.99 -2.30
CA PHE A 589 20.72 2.74 -2.83
C PHE A 589 19.50 2.77 -1.91
N ASN A 590 19.40 1.84 -0.96
CA ASN A 590 18.24 1.68 -0.07
C ASN A 590 17.99 2.81 0.95
N CYS A 591 18.72 3.91 0.94
CA CYS A 591 18.45 5.05 1.81
C CYS A 591 17.26 5.91 1.30
N TRP A 592 16.95 5.86 0.00
CA TRP A 592 15.98 6.77 -0.61
C TRP A 592 14.52 6.28 -0.53
N ARG A 593 14.31 5.04 -0.07
CA ARG A 593 13.00 4.36 -0.05
C ARG A 593 12.20 4.53 1.25
N SER A 594 12.72 5.28 2.23
CA SER A 594 11.99 5.57 3.47
C SER A 594 10.89 6.61 3.26
N ALA A 595 9.77 6.50 3.99
CA ALA A 595 8.79 7.59 4.07
C ALA A 595 9.39 8.81 4.83
N MET A 596 10.14 8.56 5.90
CA MET A 596 10.90 9.57 6.62
C MET A 596 12.36 9.14 6.81
N GLY A 597 13.30 9.89 6.24
CA GLY A 597 14.74 9.67 6.34
C GLY A 597 15.47 10.77 7.11
N VAL A 598 16.35 10.40 8.03
CA VAL A 598 17.11 11.34 8.86
C VAL A 598 18.59 10.98 8.81
N ASP A 599 19.42 11.85 8.23
CA ASP A 599 20.89 11.76 8.27
C ASP A 599 21.52 12.69 9.31
N ALA A 600 20.71 13.51 9.98
CA ALA A 600 21.14 14.44 11.01
C ALA A 600 21.46 13.75 12.34
N ASP A 601 22.54 14.19 12.98
CA ASP A 601 22.85 13.86 14.37
C ASP A 601 21.94 14.66 15.33
N ASP A 602 21.80 14.19 16.58
CA ASP A 602 21.03 14.84 17.65
C ASP A 602 19.54 15.04 17.35
N PHE A 603 18.96 14.19 16.49
CA PHE A 603 17.56 14.28 16.10
C PHE A 603 16.61 13.67 17.15
N THR A 604 15.47 14.31 17.38
CA THR A 604 14.42 13.77 18.25
C THR A 604 13.06 13.80 17.56
N LEU A 605 12.32 12.69 17.61
CA LEU A 605 10.91 12.61 17.21
C LEU A 605 10.09 12.10 18.39
N ALA A 606 9.00 12.80 18.71
CA ALA A 606 8.10 12.40 19.78
C ALA A 606 6.62 12.60 19.44
N ASP A 607 5.77 11.73 19.98
CA ASP A 607 4.31 11.88 19.94
C ASP A 607 3.72 11.95 18.52
N VAL A 608 4.31 11.18 17.58
CA VAL A 608 3.95 11.12 16.15
C VAL A 608 3.85 9.66 15.69
N THR A 609 2.95 9.37 14.77
CA THR A 609 3.00 8.16 13.95
C THR A 609 3.76 8.43 12.66
N VAL A 610 4.72 7.58 12.32
CA VAL A 610 5.35 7.53 10.99
C VAL A 610 4.91 6.23 10.32
N GLN A 611 4.34 6.33 9.13
CA GLN A 611 3.80 5.18 8.41
C GLN A 611 4.34 5.11 6.99
N ASN A 612 4.79 3.93 6.57
CA ASN A 612 4.93 3.63 5.16
C ASN A 612 3.63 3.02 4.64
N LEU A 613 3.08 3.57 3.57
CA LEU A 613 1.80 3.13 3.00
C LEU A 613 1.95 2.05 1.92
N THR A 614 3.16 1.51 1.74
CA THR A 614 3.40 0.36 0.88
C THR A 614 2.64 -0.85 1.44
N PRO A 615 1.79 -1.52 0.63
CA PRO A 615 0.97 -2.63 1.12
C PRO A 615 1.81 -3.86 1.45
N TYR A 616 1.22 -4.82 2.17
CA TYR A 616 1.82 -6.14 2.43
C TYR A 616 2.33 -6.78 1.14
N ARG A 617 3.55 -7.32 1.15
CA ARG A 617 4.26 -7.85 -0.02
C ARG A 617 4.52 -6.80 -1.14
N GLY A 618 4.48 -5.51 -0.83
CA GLY A 618 4.75 -4.40 -1.77
C GLY A 618 6.23 -4.04 -1.95
N SER A 619 7.17 -4.94 -1.64
CA SER A 619 8.63 -4.74 -1.50
C SER A 619 9.08 -4.03 -0.21
N GLN A 620 10.39 -3.93 0.00
CA GLN A 620 10.97 -3.37 1.21
C GLN A 620 10.67 -1.87 1.35
N ALA A 621 10.23 -1.42 2.54
CA ALA A 621 9.68 -0.08 2.71
C ALA A 621 9.78 0.45 4.16
N GLU A 622 10.83 1.22 4.48
CA GLU A 622 10.99 1.83 5.79
C GLU A 622 9.94 2.92 6.02
N ALA A 623 9.25 2.86 7.15
CA ALA A 623 8.49 4.02 7.63
C ALA A 623 9.46 5.08 8.14
N PHE A 624 10.42 4.69 8.98
CA PHE A 624 11.45 5.58 9.50
C PHE A 624 12.86 5.01 9.29
N ARG A 625 13.75 5.86 8.78
CA ARG A 625 15.18 5.60 8.65
C ARG A 625 15.98 6.66 9.41
N GLY A 626 16.75 6.24 10.40
CA GLY A 626 17.75 7.09 11.07
C GLY A 626 19.17 6.64 10.75
N ASN A 627 20.03 7.54 10.29
CA ASN A 627 21.44 7.28 9.96
C ASN A 627 22.40 8.31 10.59
N GLY A 628 21.90 9.04 11.59
CA GLY A 628 22.66 9.94 12.44
C GLY A 628 22.98 9.34 13.81
N ASN A 629 23.89 9.97 14.54
CA ASN A 629 24.16 9.64 15.94
C ASN A 629 23.22 10.38 16.88
N ARG A 630 22.87 9.74 18.00
CA ARG A 630 22.04 10.30 19.08
C ARG A 630 20.62 10.61 18.62
N ILE A 631 20.01 9.65 17.92
CA ILE A 631 18.60 9.70 17.51
C ILE A 631 17.71 9.25 18.66
N VAL A 632 16.67 10.01 18.97
CA VAL A 632 15.67 9.67 20.00
C VAL A 632 14.28 9.56 19.37
N LEU A 633 13.64 8.40 19.53
CA LEU A 633 12.24 8.15 19.14
C LEU A 633 11.42 7.85 20.40
N ALA A 634 10.53 8.75 20.80
CA ALA A 634 9.81 8.65 22.07
C ALA A 634 8.29 8.73 21.89
N ARG A 635 7.56 7.71 22.33
CA ARG A 635 6.09 7.66 22.19
C ARG A 635 5.64 7.81 20.74
N VAL A 636 6.39 7.17 19.84
CA VAL A 636 6.07 7.14 18.42
C VAL A 636 5.37 5.85 18.06
N ARG A 637 4.65 5.85 16.94
CA ARG A 637 4.23 4.61 16.28
C ARG A 637 4.93 4.52 14.93
N ILE A 638 5.62 3.42 14.65
CA ILE A 638 6.27 3.16 13.37
C ILE A 638 5.51 2.02 12.69
N LEU A 639 4.82 2.34 11.60
CA LEU A 639 3.87 1.43 10.95
C LEU A 639 4.34 1.06 9.54
N GLY A 640 4.46 -0.23 9.26
CA GLY A 640 4.88 -0.76 7.96
C GLY A 640 4.83 -2.29 7.94
N TYR A 641 5.45 -2.90 6.94
CA TYR A 641 5.57 -4.35 6.76
C TYR A 641 7.04 -4.76 6.80
N GLN A 642 7.65 -4.98 5.64
CA GLN A 642 9.06 -5.33 5.53
C GLN A 642 9.91 -4.07 5.75
N ASP A 643 10.94 -4.19 6.59
CA ASP A 643 11.93 -3.15 6.86
C ASP A 643 11.39 -1.89 7.60
N SER A 644 10.27 -1.95 8.33
CA SER A 644 9.58 -0.78 8.92
C SER A 644 10.47 0.27 9.60
N LEU A 645 11.44 -0.14 10.43
CA LEU A 645 12.34 0.73 11.19
C LEU A 645 13.80 0.40 10.90
N ARG A 646 14.52 1.33 10.27
CA ARG A 646 15.98 1.24 10.09
C ARG A 646 16.70 2.25 10.96
N LEU A 647 17.65 1.79 11.77
CA LEU A 647 18.49 2.64 12.61
C LEU A 647 19.98 2.33 12.41
N GLN A 648 20.76 3.37 12.13
CA GLN A 648 22.20 3.32 11.98
C GLN A 648 22.86 4.34 12.90
N GLY A 649 23.89 3.94 13.66
CA GLY A 649 24.59 4.79 14.62
C GLY A 649 24.16 4.54 16.08
N GLN A 650 23.81 5.61 16.81
CA GLN A 650 23.30 5.54 18.18
C GLN A 650 21.85 5.97 18.23
N ALA A 651 20.93 5.08 18.61
CA ALA A 651 19.50 5.37 18.62
C ALA A 651 18.79 4.82 19.86
N PHE A 652 17.95 5.64 20.49
CA PHE A 652 17.12 5.28 21.63
C PHE A 652 15.64 5.35 21.26
N VAL A 653 14.93 4.23 21.41
CA VAL A 653 13.49 4.12 21.15
C VAL A 653 12.78 3.79 22.46
N THR A 654 11.80 4.59 22.89
CA THR A 654 11.13 4.34 24.17
C THR A 654 9.64 4.69 24.19
N GLY A 655 8.85 3.91 24.93
CA GLY A 655 7.41 4.14 25.06
C GLY A 655 6.65 4.04 23.74
N SER A 656 7.20 3.31 22.78
CA SER A 656 6.80 3.35 21.37
C SER A 656 6.12 2.05 20.94
N TYR A 657 5.53 2.09 19.76
CA TYR A 657 4.93 0.94 19.09
C TYR A 657 5.56 0.79 17.70
N VAL A 658 5.98 -0.41 17.34
CA VAL A 658 6.53 -0.72 16.01
C VAL A 658 5.82 -1.95 15.47
N GLU A 659 5.37 -1.94 14.22
CA GLU A 659 4.80 -3.12 13.57
C GLU A 659 5.46 -3.42 12.22
N GLY A 660 5.43 -4.69 11.84
CA GLY A 660 5.93 -5.19 10.57
C GLY A 660 5.99 -6.71 10.51
N ASP A 661 6.69 -7.25 9.50
CA ASP A 661 6.82 -8.69 9.25
C ASP A 661 8.28 -9.16 9.13
N VAL A 662 8.93 -8.89 8.00
CA VAL A 662 10.28 -9.31 7.64
C VAL A 662 11.25 -8.20 8.00
N ASP A 663 12.21 -8.52 8.87
CA ASP A 663 13.32 -7.66 9.27
C ASP A 663 12.89 -6.26 9.76
N PHE A 664 11.72 -6.14 10.37
CA PHE A 664 11.07 -4.84 10.51
C PHE A 664 11.75 -3.89 11.51
N VAL A 665 12.72 -4.37 12.30
CA VAL A 665 13.72 -3.52 12.97
C VAL A 665 15.13 -3.94 12.51
N TRP A 666 15.81 -3.10 11.75
CA TRP A 666 17.11 -3.47 11.18
C TRP A 666 18.10 -2.29 11.13
N GLY A 667 19.33 -2.59 10.74
CA GLY A 667 20.39 -1.59 10.59
C GLY A 667 21.68 -1.99 11.31
N THR A 668 22.43 -1.02 11.83
CA THR A 668 23.77 -1.25 12.38
C THR A 668 24.17 -0.21 13.42
N GLY A 669 24.92 -0.61 14.44
CA GLY A 669 25.32 0.26 15.56
C GLY A 669 24.52 0.00 16.84
N GLY A 670 24.69 0.88 17.83
CA GLY A 670 24.07 0.75 19.14
C GLY A 670 22.64 1.25 19.10
N VAL A 671 21.67 0.33 19.05
CA VAL A 671 20.24 0.65 19.10
C VAL A 671 19.65 0.11 20.39
N PHE A 672 18.95 0.95 21.14
CA PHE A 672 18.34 0.55 22.40
C PHE A 672 16.83 0.82 22.37
N VAL A 673 16.04 -0.24 22.46
CA VAL A 673 14.58 -0.18 22.43
C VAL A 673 14.05 -0.56 23.80
N GLN A 674 13.25 0.31 24.42
CA GLN A 674 12.82 0.16 25.80
C GLN A 674 11.34 0.43 26.00
N ASP A 675 10.69 -0.31 26.90
CA ASP A 675 9.30 -0.05 27.34
C ASP A 675 8.34 0.15 26.14
N SER A 676 8.50 -0.70 25.12
CA SER A 676 7.86 -0.55 23.80
C SER A 676 7.19 -1.86 23.37
N GLU A 677 6.19 -1.75 22.50
CA GLU A 677 5.55 -2.90 21.86
C GLU A 677 6.09 -3.08 20.44
N LEU A 678 6.42 -4.32 20.08
CA LEU A 678 6.77 -4.71 18.73
C LEU A 678 5.75 -5.77 18.27
N LYS A 679 4.92 -5.43 17.28
CA LYS A 679 3.85 -6.28 16.79
C LYS A 679 4.20 -6.92 15.45
N ALA A 680 4.31 -8.24 15.42
CA ALA A 680 4.47 -8.99 14.17
C ALA A 680 3.12 -9.15 13.48
N LEU A 681 3.00 -8.72 12.22
CA LEU A 681 1.75 -8.82 11.46
C LEU A 681 1.60 -10.20 10.81
N HIS A 682 2.71 -10.78 10.34
CA HIS A 682 2.81 -12.06 9.65
C HIS A 682 4.04 -12.86 10.14
N GLU A 683 4.30 -14.02 9.54
CA GLU A 683 5.57 -14.72 9.72
C GLU A 683 6.77 -13.85 9.28
N GLY A 684 7.91 -13.99 9.96
CA GLY A 684 9.07 -13.17 9.64
C GLY A 684 10.09 -13.05 10.76
N TYR A 685 10.63 -11.85 10.92
CA TYR A 685 11.78 -11.56 11.79
C TYR A 685 11.58 -10.20 12.45
N TYR A 686 11.62 -10.18 13.79
CA TYR A 686 11.67 -8.93 14.54
C TYR A 686 12.88 -8.09 14.17
N ASN A 687 13.99 -8.75 13.85
CA ASN A 687 15.25 -8.07 13.74
C ASN A 687 16.22 -8.64 12.70
N GLN A 688 16.92 -7.75 11.99
CA GLN A 688 18.13 -8.08 11.22
C GLN A 688 19.23 -7.05 11.49
N VAL A 689 20.11 -7.36 12.44
CA VAL A 689 21.29 -6.53 12.73
C VAL A 689 22.44 -6.85 11.76
N ARG A 690 23.13 -5.79 11.33
CA ARG A 690 24.22 -5.83 10.35
C ARG A 690 25.49 -5.17 10.90
N ASN A 691 26.01 -5.62 12.05
CA ASN A 691 27.32 -5.16 12.52
C ASN A 691 28.44 -5.93 11.80
N SER A 692 29.45 -5.19 11.32
CA SER A 692 30.68 -5.74 10.71
C SER A 692 31.87 -5.75 11.68
N ASP A 693 31.72 -5.18 12.88
CA ASP A 693 32.69 -5.19 13.96
C ASP A 693 32.07 -5.68 15.28
N ASN A 694 32.88 -5.80 16.33
CA ASN A 694 32.42 -6.22 17.66
C ASN A 694 31.78 -5.08 18.47
N GLY A 695 31.25 -4.04 17.82
CA GLY A 695 30.53 -2.93 18.46
C GLY A 695 29.17 -3.32 19.06
N PRO A 696 28.52 -2.37 19.75
CA PRO A 696 27.16 -2.56 20.25
C PRO A 696 26.20 -2.78 19.08
N GLY A 697 25.25 -3.70 19.26
CA GLY A 697 24.16 -3.96 18.33
C GLY A 697 22.81 -3.51 18.89
N ASN A 698 21.76 -4.30 18.66
CA ASN A 698 20.41 -3.97 19.12
C ASN A 698 20.12 -4.58 20.49
N VAL A 699 19.70 -3.75 21.44
CA VAL A 699 19.35 -4.14 22.82
C VAL A 699 17.90 -3.78 23.10
N PHE A 700 17.09 -4.78 23.42
CA PHE A 700 15.67 -4.67 23.69
C PHE A 700 15.41 -4.92 25.18
N VAL A 701 14.83 -3.95 25.89
CA VAL A 701 14.64 -4.02 27.34
C VAL A 701 13.19 -3.74 27.70
N ARG A 702 12.53 -4.67 28.40
CA ARG A 702 11.11 -4.56 28.77
C ARG A 702 10.21 -4.30 27.55
N VAL A 703 10.50 -4.97 26.44
CA VAL A 703 9.64 -4.92 25.26
C VAL A 703 8.55 -5.99 25.32
N ARG A 704 7.43 -5.72 24.64
CA ARG A 704 6.34 -6.69 24.45
C ARG A 704 6.31 -7.11 22.99
N LEU A 705 6.56 -8.39 22.71
CA LEU A 705 6.46 -8.98 21.39
C LEU A 705 5.04 -9.54 21.23
N THR A 706 4.19 -8.81 20.50
CA THR A 706 2.78 -9.15 20.25
C THR A 706 2.57 -9.50 18.78
N ARG A 707 1.33 -9.90 18.41
CA ARG A 707 1.02 -10.35 17.05
C ARG A 707 -0.31 -9.87 16.50
N GLY A 708 -0.39 -9.79 15.17
CA GLY A 708 -1.62 -9.75 14.41
C GLY A 708 -2.28 -11.14 14.27
N PRO A 709 -3.52 -11.20 13.77
CA PRO A 709 -4.24 -12.47 13.58
C PRO A 709 -3.58 -13.39 12.54
N GLU A 710 -2.77 -12.83 11.63
CA GLU A 710 -2.13 -13.55 10.53
C GLU A 710 -0.71 -14.03 10.86
N ALA A 711 -0.24 -13.89 12.09
CA ALA A 711 1.03 -14.43 12.57
C ALA A 711 0.80 -15.70 13.41
N PRO A 712 1.00 -16.91 12.84
CA PRO A 712 0.73 -18.17 13.53
C PRO A 712 1.64 -18.38 14.76
N ASP A 713 1.31 -19.36 15.60
CA ASP A 713 2.23 -19.85 16.61
C ASP A 713 3.56 -20.32 15.98
N ASP A 714 4.68 -20.13 16.69
CA ASP A 714 6.01 -20.60 16.28
C ASP A 714 6.40 -20.17 14.84
N SER A 715 6.10 -18.93 14.44
CA SER A 715 6.25 -18.42 13.06
C SER A 715 7.27 -17.28 12.91
N VAL A 716 7.57 -16.53 13.97
CA VAL A 716 8.41 -15.31 13.92
C VAL A 716 9.71 -15.49 14.70
N PHE A 717 10.85 -15.18 14.10
CA PHE A 717 12.14 -15.19 14.79
C PHE A 717 12.39 -13.87 15.54
N LEU A 718 13.06 -13.96 16.70
CA LEU A 718 13.63 -12.82 17.43
C LEU A 718 14.63 -12.02 16.59
N GLY A 719 15.38 -12.71 15.73
CA GLY A 719 16.22 -12.06 14.73
C GLY A 719 16.95 -13.05 13.83
N ARG A 720 17.51 -12.52 12.74
CA ARG A 720 18.35 -13.27 11.81
C ARG A 720 19.65 -12.54 11.45
N VAL A 721 20.68 -13.31 11.12
CA VAL A 721 21.98 -12.80 10.64
C VAL A 721 22.52 -13.64 9.48
N GLU A 722 23.04 -12.98 8.44
CA GLU A 722 23.86 -13.61 7.40
C GLU A 722 25.32 -13.65 7.86
N LEU A 723 25.77 -14.82 8.37
CA LEU A 723 27.05 -14.95 9.08
C LEU A 723 28.26 -14.64 8.22
N SER A 724 28.23 -14.93 6.92
CA SER A 724 29.31 -14.59 5.98
C SER A 724 29.60 -13.09 5.90
N ARG A 725 28.63 -12.24 6.25
CA ARG A 725 28.73 -10.78 6.12
C ARG A 725 28.75 -10.06 7.46
N PHE A 726 28.00 -10.55 8.45
CA PHE A 726 27.83 -9.89 9.74
C PHE A 726 28.12 -10.84 10.92
N PRO A 727 29.29 -11.50 10.96
CA PRO A 727 29.60 -12.58 11.90
C PRO A 727 29.61 -12.15 13.38
N THR A 728 29.67 -10.84 13.63
CA THR A 728 29.80 -10.22 14.94
C THR A 728 28.54 -9.51 15.40
N SER A 729 27.40 -9.69 14.72
CA SER A 729 26.17 -8.98 15.06
C SER A 729 25.67 -9.30 16.48
N GLN A 730 25.10 -8.29 17.14
CA GLN A 730 24.57 -8.41 18.49
C GLN A 730 23.09 -8.09 18.54
N VAL A 731 22.33 -8.99 19.16
CA VAL A 731 20.91 -8.80 19.47
C VAL A 731 20.65 -9.31 20.88
N VAL A 732 20.07 -8.47 21.72
CA VAL A 732 19.85 -8.77 23.14
C VAL A 732 18.40 -8.52 23.53
N PHE A 733 17.75 -9.46 24.21
CA PHE A 733 16.44 -9.26 24.84
C PHE A 733 16.55 -9.40 26.37
N ILE A 734 16.06 -8.42 27.12
CA ILE A 734 16.12 -8.39 28.59
C ILE A 734 14.73 -8.07 29.14
N ASP A 735 14.25 -8.86 30.11
CA ASP A 735 12.97 -8.66 30.81
C ASP A 735 11.77 -8.48 29.85
N SER A 736 11.80 -9.17 28.71
CA SER A 736 10.85 -8.95 27.61
C SER A 736 9.75 -10.01 27.60
N ALA A 737 8.52 -9.59 27.28
CA ALA A 737 7.36 -10.47 27.23
C ALA A 737 7.04 -10.87 25.78
N MET A 738 6.75 -12.15 25.52
CA MET A 738 6.57 -12.68 24.17
C MET A 738 5.30 -13.54 24.07
N ASP A 739 4.52 -13.39 23.00
CA ASP A 739 3.39 -14.28 22.70
C ASP A 739 3.85 -15.54 21.92
N SER A 740 2.96 -16.51 21.71
CA SER A 740 3.28 -17.84 21.19
C SER A 740 3.69 -17.90 19.71
N HIS A 741 3.58 -16.80 18.95
CA HIS A 741 4.14 -16.70 17.61
C HIS A 741 5.66 -16.65 17.58
N VAL A 742 6.31 -16.24 18.68
CA VAL A 742 7.77 -16.23 18.74
C VAL A 742 8.30 -17.65 18.68
N LYS A 743 9.18 -17.90 17.70
CA LYS A 743 9.74 -19.22 17.46
C LYS A 743 10.47 -19.76 18.68
N LYS A 744 10.28 -21.05 18.97
CA LYS A 744 11.00 -21.75 20.04
C LYS A 744 12.51 -21.71 19.82
N THR A 745 12.96 -21.82 18.57
CA THR A 745 14.37 -21.67 18.18
C THR A 745 14.91 -20.26 18.38
N GLY A 746 14.04 -19.24 18.44
CA GLY A 746 14.37 -17.84 18.67
C GLY A 746 15.08 -17.17 17.50
N TRP A 747 16.19 -17.73 17.04
CA TRP A 747 17.14 -17.06 16.14
C TRP A 747 17.38 -17.84 14.86
N GLN A 748 17.77 -17.14 13.80
CA GLN A 748 18.19 -17.76 12.55
C GLN A 748 19.58 -17.25 12.13
N ILE A 749 20.43 -18.16 11.67
CA ILE A 749 21.68 -17.84 10.99
C ILE A 749 21.66 -18.42 9.58
N THR A 750 22.26 -17.70 8.63
CA THR A 750 22.39 -18.14 7.24
C THR A 750 23.82 -17.96 6.74
N SER A 751 24.18 -18.70 5.70
CA SER A 751 25.43 -18.53 4.95
C SER A 751 26.72 -18.53 5.82
N PRO A 752 27.07 -19.62 6.52
CA PRO A 752 26.38 -20.91 6.62
C PRO A 752 25.37 -20.95 7.78
N ASN A 753 24.39 -21.86 7.71
CA ASN A 753 23.52 -22.17 8.83
C ASN A 753 24.19 -23.20 9.77
N ASP A 754 25.29 -22.78 10.42
CA ASP A 754 26.09 -23.63 11.30
C ASP A 754 26.60 -22.85 12.52
N CYS A 755 26.17 -23.26 13.72
CA CYS A 755 26.60 -22.62 14.96
C CYS A 755 28.10 -22.84 15.26
N ALA A 756 28.75 -23.85 14.68
CA ALA A 756 30.20 -23.99 14.79
C ALA A 756 30.95 -22.84 14.09
N ALA A 757 30.33 -22.25 13.05
CA ALA A 757 30.84 -21.06 12.35
C ALA A 757 30.41 -19.73 13.01
N ALA A 758 29.51 -19.77 14.00
CA ALA A 758 28.87 -18.59 14.59
C ALA A 758 29.56 -18.09 15.88
N GLY A 759 30.84 -18.42 16.11
CA GLY A 759 31.51 -18.20 17.40
C GLY A 759 31.64 -16.74 17.87
N GLN A 760 31.31 -15.76 17.03
CA GLN A 760 31.36 -14.32 17.35
C GLN A 760 29.99 -13.64 17.39
N VAL A 761 28.90 -14.34 17.02
CA VAL A 761 27.56 -13.78 17.05
C VAL A 761 27.12 -13.60 18.51
N ARG A 762 26.40 -12.53 18.80
CA ARG A 762 25.99 -12.16 20.16
C ARG A 762 24.48 -12.15 20.28
N PHE A 763 23.86 -13.32 20.20
CA PHE A 763 22.43 -13.53 20.45
C PHE A 763 22.18 -13.87 21.92
N TRP A 764 21.71 -12.89 22.68
CA TRP A 764 21.59 -12.99 24.12
C TRP A 764 20.17 -12.72 24.60
N GLU A 765 19.78 -13.42 25.66
CA GLU A 765 18.45 -13.31 26.24
C GLU A 765 18.55 -13.35 27.77
N TYR A 766 17.68 -12.63 28.48
CA TYR A 766 17.62 -12.64 29.93
C TYR A 766 16.19 -12.46 30.41
N HIS A 767 15.70 -13.40 31.21
CA HIS A 767 14.44 -13.30 31.93
C HIS A 767 13.23 -12.96 31.03
N SER A 768 13.16 -13.61 29.86
CA SER A 768 12.00 -13.52 28.99
C SER A 768 10.79 -14.23 29.60
N THR A 769 9.61 -13.63 29.41
CA THR A 769 8.35 -14.15 29.91
C THR A 769 7.30 -14.26 28.81
N ASP A 770 6.24 -15.02 29.04
CA ASP A 770 5.03 -14.88 28.23
C ASP A 770 4.30 -13.56 28.54
N LEU A 771 3.26 -13.22 27.76
CA LEU A 771 2.48 -12.00 28.01
C LEU A 771 1.76 -11.97 29.37
N ALA A 772 1.66 -13.10 30.07
CA ALA A 772 1.10 -13.23 31.41
C ALA A 772 2.18 -13.18 32.52
N GLY A 773 3.45 -13.00 32.16
CA GLY A 773 4.58 -12.88 33.09
C GLY A 773 5.18 -14.20 33.56
N ARG A 774 4.86 -15.34 32.93
CA ARG A 774 5.48 -16.63 33.27
C ARG A 774 6.80 -16.79 32.52
N PRO A 775 7.88 -17.30 33.13
CA PRO A 775 9.14 -17.52 32.44
C PRO A 775 8.99 -18.40 31.19
N LEU A 776 9.64 -18.03 30.09
CA LEU A 776 9.67 -18.85 28.87
C LEU A 776 10.69 -19.99 28.99
N ASP A 777 10.38 -21.12 28.35
CA ASP A 777 11.35 -22.18 28.13
C ASP A 777 12.30 -21.79 26.98
N THR A 778 13.56 -21.56 27.33
CA THR A 778 14.62 -21.21 26.39
C THR A 778 15.51 -22.40 26.01
N SER A 779 15.19 -23.63 26.43
CA SER A 779 16.06 -24.80 26.17
C SER A 779 16.12 -25.19 24.69
N ALA A 780 15.15 -24.76 23.90
CA ALA A 780 15.07 -25.01 22.46
C ALA A 780 15.67 -23.88 21.60
N ARG A 781 16.23 -22.83 22.20
CA ARG A 781 16.87 -21.73 21.48
C ARG A 781 18.06 -22.23 20.65
N LEU A 782 18.39 -21.50 19.59
CA LEU A 782 19.53 -21.78 18.72
C LEU A 782 20.82 -21.98 19.55
N ALA A 783 21.58 -23.03 19.28
CA ALA A 783 22.69 -23.47 20.13
C ALA A 783 23.83 -22.44 20.32
N CYS A 784 23.98 -21.50 19.38
CA CYS A 784 24.93 -20.39 19.45
C CYS A 784 24.37 -19.10 20.08
N SER A 785 23.16 -19.16 20.65
CA SER A 785 22.62 -18.15 21.56
C SER A 785 22.88 -18.53 23.02
N ARG A 786 22.75 -17.57 23.95
CA ARG A 786 22.91 -17.85 25.39
C ARG A 786 22.05 -16.97 26.28
N GLN A 787 21.85 -17.42 27.52
CA GLN A 787 21.32 -16.57 28.57
C GLN A 787 22.42 -15.66 29.16
N LEU A 788 22.07 -14.43 29.52
CA LEU A 788 22.96 -13.53 30.27
C LEU A 788 23.00 -13.88 31.76
N SER A 789 24.07 -13.45 32.42
CA SER A 789 24.13 -13.36 33.89
C SER A 789 23.44 -12.10 34.42
N ASP A 790 23.18 -12.04 35.72
CA ASP A 790 22.58 -10.87 36.38
C ASP A 790 23.42 -9.60 36.20
N ASP A 791 24.74 -9.69 36.29
CA ASP A 791 25.66 -8.56 36.13
C ASP A 791 25.69 -8.04 34.69
N GLU A 792 25.75 -8.95 33.70
CA GLU A 792 25.67 -8.58 32.28
C GLU A 792 24.34 -7.91 31.95
N ALA A 793 23.22 -8.46 32.46
CA ALA A 793 21.90 -7.89 32.28
C ALA A 793 21.77 -6.53 32.98
N ALA A 794 22.33 -6.36 34.18
CA ALA A 794 22.35 -5.07 34.89
C ALA A 794 23.08 -3.99 34.09
N GLN A 795 24.23 -4.33 33.48
CA GLN A 795 24.95 -3.40 32.61
C GLN A 795 24.17 -3.05 31.33
N LEU A 796 23.63 -4.06 30.65
CA LEU A 796 22.90 -3.87 29.38
C LEU A 796 21.48 -3.30 29.55
N ARG A 797 20.98 -3.15 30.79
CA ARG A 797 19.74 -2.39 31.08
C ARG A 797 19.94 -0.88 31.03
N ASP A 798 21.16 -0.39 31.19
CA ASP A 798 21.48 1.03 31.11
C ASP A 798 21.81 1.40 29.65
N PRO A 799 20.98 2.22 28.98
CA PRO A 799 21.26 2.64 27.61
C PRO A 799 22.61 3.36 27.47
N SER A 800 23.07 4.06 28.51
CA SER A 800 24.36 4.76 28.45
C SER A 800 25.56 3.82 28.34
N ALA A 801 25.46 2.60 28.88
CA ALA A 801 26.49 1.58 28.71
C ALA A 801 26.59 1.08 27.25
N VAL A 802 25.46 1.04 26.54
CA VAL A 802 25.39 0.67 25.12
C VAL A 802 25.87 1.82 24.22
N PHE A 803 25.60 3.07 24.62
CA PHE A 803 25.95 4.25 23.85
C PHE A 803 27.30 4.88 24.21
N GLY A 804 28.15 4.21 24.99
CA GLY A 804 29.47 4.72 25.36
C GLY A 804 29.41 6.02 26.17
N GLY A 805 28.44 6.15 27.08
CA GLY A 805 28.27 7.29 27.98
C GLY A 805 27.26 8.36 27.54
N TRP A 806 26.64 8.22 26.37
CA TRP A 806 25.53 9.12 25.99
C TRP A 806 24.27 8.79 26.81
N HIS A 807 23.69 9.82 27.42
CA HIS A 807 22.41 9.72 28.14
C HIS A 807 21.30 10.35 27.28
N PRO A 808 20.38 9.53 26.72
CA PRO A 808 19.27 10.06 25.92
C PRO A 808 18.36 10.98 26.73
N VAL A 809 17.96 12.10 26.13
CA VAL A 809 16.98 13.02 26.71
C VAL A 809 15.66 12.85 26.01
N VAL A 810 14.63 12.47 26.76
CA VAL A 810 13.28 12.26 26.22
C VAL A 810 12.41 13.49 26.51
N PRO A 811 11.74 14.07 25.49
CA PRO A 811 10.77 15.14 25.71
C PRO A 811 9.66 14.70 26.66
N ARG A 812 9.33 15.55 27.65
CA ARG A 812 8.19 15.30 28.54
C ARG A 812 6.88 15.40 27.76
N PRO A 813 5.87 14.56 28.05
CA PRO A 813 4.53 14.76 27.52
C PRO A 813 4.02 16.14 27.91
N GLU A 814 3.45 16.89 26.96
CA GLU A 814 2.70 18.09 27.30
C GLU A 814 1.39 17.66 28.01
N ARG A 815 1.13 18.23 29.18
CA ARG A 815 -0.02 17.90 30.02
C ARG A 815 -1.31 18.50 29.52
#